data_AF-A0A849WK16-F1
#
_entry.id   AF-A0A849WK16-F1
#
_cell.length_a   1.000
_cell.length_b   1.000
_cell.length_c   1.000
_cell.angle_alpha   90.00
_cell.angle_beta   90.00
_cell.angle_gamma   90.00
#
_symmetry.space_group_name_H-M   'P 1'
#
loop_
_entity.id
_entity.type
_entity.pdbx_description
1 polymer ?
#
loop_
_entity_poly.entity_id
_entity_poly.type
_entity_poly.pdbx_seq_one_letter_code
_entity_poly.pdbx_strand_id
1 'polypeptide(L)'
;MRSFLCFLALFFFVISCYAQDFTKLWEEVKRLQSEQKYSDALKEAEKIYQKAVQEENQQEWLKSLLRVVALKRGLHSYGQAVRFMLEEKWPTATTQKALVHLFYATTLMDYYHNYSWEINQREKVSSQKEVDLKKWTAFDIFEEMNLQYLKAYEYREELGKLYVHEYPEYLERNSYPKEVASTLRDFLSHQWANFLGNTSTWRPYELKEKYQIDFESVAKAPESRKAVSSEDLGKLSVHPVLRMVFILDDLYRWNMENKRFESALESQIMRVQKIAAIFDRKEQRAFLKESFVELLSQFRDYPWWAAGQAEYASLWQKDGDLIQARELALEGHKLYPESLGGRKCLYMAKSIEMPDFQMRAMGVDRTKANSLEIEHKNMKKLYLRAYKVSFDEWMNRKYRYLGSVHVDDLREYMSKNMPSISWDVDLADPGDYKHHKTYLVPKIKEKGFYMIAASVEEDFRNYEAKTSTCYPNKILATYMTITDMVVLSQPVGQDWEGQDWEVFVVDGRSGKPLPNIHLTLYRYDYNKGPINVRTFATDKNGYVLVKQQRNSESCFLVARKGYEVSFDANSFYFGYHSDNNYQQGCFVYTDRSIYRPLQKVYYKVVAYRGNSQEANYRVLANQEGEVTFYDPNDKVIEVQKVKTNKYGTAAGEFAIPKGRVLGQYRLNARISGAYGQGYIRVEEYKRPTFEVTLKKPERAMRLNESVSIQGEARYYFGLPVSTGKIFYRVTRETVWPWWYWWFYRSQEDRHTYEVAAGNASLDKDGTFTIPFIPKADPSLSQDISYTFKVDVEITDEGGETRNASNTYPIGFVAIQAELQMPYNYFVPEEDIEISVLRKDLSNVPKAGKGEYRLVKLLQPKQVMTPNRYPMNSSFGKFSIPGDKMRPRWESDKTLEQYLYSFKDDAKLSEGTLEHAQDGKSLVKLNKLSAGAYRLYYKTQDDWGTVYETRKEFLVAGKDFKLMIPFFLLVKSNHVSAGEKAEIFFGTGQSGQSYCYEVYQANRLISREWINHSQNRLFSHLVTEKDRGGFSVRIFGVMDYNSYNQTENIYVPWDNKNLQISFESFRNLLFPGQKETWTVSIKGPNSESVAAEVLAYMYDRSLDFFTAHNYPSPSSLFGSKIGTPYLRSNISLAYFSHIYEHQWHVLPGYVSWGQDRFIAFDGYPIGGLGHREYYRTGNSF
;
A
#
# COMPACT_ATOMS: atom_id res chain seq x y z
N MET A 1 -57.08 -62.03 24.68
CA MET A 1 -57.31 -60.65 24.21
C MET A 1 -57.19 -59.58 25.30
N ARG A 2 -57.45 -59.83 26.59
CA ARG A 2 -57.27 -58.82 27.66
C ARG A 2 -55.81 -58.59 28.10
N SER A 3 -54.93 -59.56 27.95
CA SER A 3 -53.50 -59.40 28.32
C SER A 3 -52.65 -58.68 27.27
N PHE A 4 -53.12 -58.58 26.01
CA PHE A 4 -52.39 -57.91 24.91
C PHE A 4 -52.67 -56.40 24.86
N LEU A 5 -53.86 -55.96 25.29
CA LEU A 5 -54.20 -54.54 25.42
C LEU A 5 -53.54 -53.86 26.63
N CYS A 6 -53.31 -54.57 27.75
CA CYS A 6 -52.57 -54.01 28.88
C CYS A 6 -51.07 -53.86 28.59
N PHE A 7 -50.48 -54.73 27.76
CA PHE A 7 -49.07 -54.60 27.35
C PHE A 7 -48.86 -53.45 26.35
N LEU A 8 -49.80 -53.20 25.43
CA LEU A 8 -49.75 -52.05 24.53
C LEU A 8 -50.00 -50.72 25.26
N ALA A 9 -50.90 -50.70 26.25
CA ALA A 9 -51.17 -49.50 27.05
C ALA A 9 -50.00 -49.14 27.98
N LEU A 10 -49.28 -50.12 28.56
CA LEU A 10 -48.06 -49.86 29.33
C LEU A 10 -46.87 -49.44 28.44
N PHE A 11 -46.76 -49.95 27.21
CA PHE A 11 -45.70 -49.51 26.28
C PHE A 11 -45.92 -48.06 25.79
N PHE A 12 -47.17 -47.64 25.57
CA PHE A 12 -47.50 -46.25 25.22
C PHE A 12 -47.47 -45.28 26.42
N PHE A 13 -47.72 -45.74 27.65
CA PHE A 13 -47.58 -44.91 28.85
C PHE A 13 -46.12 -44.68 29.27
N VAL A 14 -45.25 -45.68 29.11
CA VAL A 14 -43.82 -45.53 29.44
C VAL A 14 -43.14 -44.61 28.41
N ILE A 15 -43.45 -44.70 27.11
CA ILE A 15 -42.89 -43.80 26.08
C ILE A 15 -43.46 -42.36 26.20
N SER A 16 -44.73 -42.19 26.63
CA SER A 16 -45.31 -40.85 26.84
C SER A 16 -44.81 -40.15 28.10
N CYS A 17 -44.41 -40.88 29.15
CA CYS A 17 -43.88 -40.28 30.39
C CYS A 17 -42.46 -39.71 30.20
N TYR A 18 -41.60 -40.34 29.40
CA TYR A 18 -40.24 -39.82 29.15
C TYR A 18 -40.22 -38.56 28.25
N ALA A 19 -41.15 -38.44 27.28
CA ALA A 19 -41.24 -37.27 26.40
C ALA A 19 -41.83 -36.01 27.08
N GLN A 20 -42.67 -36.17 28.11
CA GLN A 20 -43.28 -35.05 28.84
C GLN A 20 -42.30 -34.31 29.79
N ASP A 21 -41.16 -34.90 30.12
CA ASP A 21 -40.22 -34.36 31.11
C ASP A 21 -39.17 -33.40 30.49
N PHE A 22 -38.59 -33.74 29.33
CA PHE A 22 -37.65 -32.86 28.61
C PHE A 22 -38.30 -31.60 28.04
N THR A 23 -39.57 -31.68 27.63
CA THR A 23 -40.29 -30.57 27.00
C THR A 23 -40.34 -29.32 27.91
N LYS A 24 -40.66 -29.51 29.20
CA LYS A 24 -40.68 -28.42 30.18
C LYS A 24 -39.30 -27.82 30.44
N LEU A 25 -38.25 -28.65 30.45
CA LEU A 25 -36.87 -28.18 30.63
C LEU A 25 -36.42 -27.32 29.43
N TRP A 26 -36.80 -27.69 28.22
CA TRP A 26 -36.51 -26.91 27.01
C TRP A 26 -37.30 -25.61 26.90
N GLU A 27 -38.54 -25.56 27.40
CA GLU A 27 -39.31 -24.32 27.50
C GLU A 27 -38.60 -23.30 28.39
N GLU A 28 -38.03 -23.73 29.51
CA GLU A 28 -37.27 -22.86 30.41
C GLU A 28 -35.98 -22.35 29.76
N VAL A 29 -35.23 -23.21 29.06
CA VAL A 29 -34.04 -22.78 28.29
C VAL A 29 -34.43 -21.75 27.22
N LYS A 30 -35.51 -21.98 26.46
CA LYS A 30 -36.01 -21.04 25.44
C LYS A 30 -36.44 -19.71 26.05
N ARG A 31 -37.15 -19.73 27.19
CA ARG A 31 -37.55 -18.53 27.94
C ARG A 31 -36.33 -17.72 28.36
N LEU A 32 -35.36 -18.36 29.02
CA LEU A 32 -34.12 -17.70 29.47
C LEU A 32 -33.30 -17.12 28.31
N GLN A 33 -33.27 -17.79 27.16
CA GLN A 33 -32.63 -17.27 25.96
C GLN A 33 -33.36 -16.06 25.38
N SER A 34 -34.70 -16.08 25.33
CA SER A 34 -35.50 -14.92 24.89
C SER A 34 -35.35 -13.71 25.83
N GLU A 35 -35.06 -13.96 27.10
CA GLU A 35 -34.73 -12.94 28.11
C GLU A 35 -33.24 -12.53 28.09
N GLN A 36 -32.43 -13.05 27.15
CA GLN A 36 -30.98 -12.83 27.05
C GLN A 36 -30.18 -13.26 28.31
N LYS A 37 -30.73 -14.16 29.13
CA LYS A 37 -30.09 -14.71 30.33
C LYS A 37 -29.24 -15.94 30.00
N TYR A 38 -28.22 -15.77 29.16
CA TYR A 38 -27.44 -16.89 28.61
C TYR A 38 -26.68 -17.70 29.66
N SER A 39 -26.26 -17.10 30.79
CA SER A 39 -25.61 -17.84 31.88
C SER A 39 -26.57 -18.79 32.60
N ASP A 40 -27.81 -18.39 32.82
CA ASP A 40 -28.82 -19.25 33.46
C ASP A 40 -29.36 -20.28 32.46
N ALA A 41 -29.55 -19.89 31.20
CA ALA A 41 -29.87 -20.83 30.13
C ALA A 41 -28.80 -21.93 29.98
N LEU A 42 -27.51 -21.59 30.17
CA LEU A 42 -26.41 -22.55 30.13
C LEU A 42 -26.53 -23.58 31.26
N LYS A 43 -26.82 -23.15 32.50
CA LYS A 43 -27.01 -24.07 33.64
C LYS A 43 -28.17 -25.03 33.41
N GLU A 44 -29.30 -24.54 32.90
CA GLU A 44 -30.45 -25.40 32.60
C GLU A 44 -30.15 -26.36 31.43
N ALA A 45 -29.44 -25.90 30.39
CA ALA A 45 -29.02 -26.77 29.29
C ALA A 45 -28.02 -27.86 29.75
N GLU A 46 -27.11 -27.56 30.69
CA GLU A 46 -26.19 -28.54 31.29
C GLU A 46 -26.93 -29.61 32.11
N LYS A 47 -28.02 -29.25 32.81
CA LYS A 47 -28.88 -30.23 33.49
C LYS A 47 -29.57 -31.18 32.49
N ILE A 48 -30.09 -30.62 31.41
CA ILE A 48 -30.70 -31.43 30.33
C ILE A 48 -29.66 -32.37 29.73
N TYR A 49 -28.44 -31.89 29.52
CA TYR A 49 -27.33 -32.70 29.01
C TYR A 49 -27.02 -33.90 29.92
N GLN A 50 -26.84 -33.67 31.22
CA GLN A 50 -26.56 -34.75 32.17
C GLN A 50 -27.69 -35.78 32.22
N LYS A 51 -28.95 -35.33 32.19
CA LYS A 51 -30.10 -36.22 32.15
C LYS A 51 -30.16 -37.04 30.85
N ALA A 52 -29.93 -36.41 29.71
CA ALA A 52 -29.94 -37.09 28.42
C ALA A 52 -28.83 -38.15 28.28
N VAL A 53 -27.66 -37.89 28.88
CA VAL A 53 -26.56 -38.88 28.98
C VAL A 53 -26.96 -40.05 29.88
N GLN A 54 -27.57 -39.78 31.05
CA GLN A 54 -28.01 -40.83 32.00
C GLN A 54 -29.11 -41.72 31.44
N GLU A 55 -30.03 -41.14 30.65
CA GLU A 55 -31.14 -41.87 30.02
C GLU A 55 -30.76 -42.45 28.64
N GLU A 56 -29.50 -42.29 28.20
CA GLU A 56 -28.98 -42.69 26.87
C GLU A 56 -29.84 -42.19 25.68
N ASN A 57 -30.58 -41.11 25.87
CA ASN A 57 -31.48 -40.54 24.86
C ASN A 57 -30.67 -39.78 23.80
N GLN A 58 -30.36 -40.46 22.68
CA GLN A 58 -29.46 -39.95 21.64
C GLN A 58 -29.88 -38.59 21.06
N GLN A 59 -31.19 -38.35 20.89
CA GLN A 59 -31.70 -37.11 20.31
C GLN A 59 -31.57 -35.94 21.29
N GLU A 60 -31.99 -36.14 22.53
CA GLU A 60 -31.86 -35.13 23.59
C GLU A 60 -30.40 -34.90 24.00
N TRP A 61 -29.56 -35.91 23.87
CA TRP A 61 -28.12 -35.83 24.13
C TRP A 61 -27.42 -34.95 23.09
N LEU A 62 -27.65 -35.17 21.79
CA LEU A 62 -27.17 -34.26 20.76
C LEU A 62 -27.68 -32.83 21.02
N LYS A 63 -28.98 -32.69 21.26
CA LYS A 63 -29.63 -31.40 21.41
C LYS A 63 -29.02 -30.54 22.50
N SER A 64 -28.87 -31.14 23.67
CA SER A 64 -28.33 -30.50 24.86
C SER A 64 -26.83 -30.22 24.71
N LEU A 65 -26.06 -31.16 24.14
CA LEU A 65 -24.62 -30.97 23.86
C LEU A 65 -24.39 -29.74 22.96
N LEU A 66 -25.04 -29.66 21.81
CA LEU A 66 -24.89 -28.54 20.87
C LEU A 66 -25.34 -27.21 21.50
N ARG A 67 -26.42 -27.23 22.28
CA ARG A 67 -26.94 -26.05 22.98
C ARG A 67 -25.96 -25.52 24.03
N VAL A 68 -25.39 -26.40 24.85
CA VAL A 68 -24.41 -26.03 25.89
C VAL A 68 -23.21 -25.35 25.25
N VAL A 69 -22.67 -25.92 24.17
CA VAL A 69 -21.52 -25.37 23.45
C VAL A 69 -21.86 -24.03 22.77
N ALA A 70 -23.02 -23.92 22.13
CA ALA A 70 -23.49 -22.67 21.54
C ALA A 70 -23.65 -21.56 22.60
N LEU A 71 -24.20 -21.86 23.78
CA LEU A 71 -24.32 -20.91 24.89
C LEU A 71 -22.97 -20.52 25.48
N LYS A 72 -22.01 -21.46 25.61
CA LYS A 72 -20.62 -21.15 26.01
C LYS A 72 -19.94 -20.22 24.99
N ARG A 73 -20.16 -20.42 23.68
CA ARG A 73 -19.70 -19.51 22.62
C ARG A 73 -20.34 -18.12 22.75
N GLY A 74 -21.66 -18.03 22.93
CA GLY A 74 -22.37 -16.76 23.12
C GLY A 74 -21.97 -15.98 24.39
N LEU A 75 -21.43 -16.67 25.40
CA LEU A 75 -20.83 -16.08 26.61
C LEU A 75 -19.33 -15.78 26.46
N HIS A 76 -18.82 -15.72 25.23
CA HIS A 76 -17.40 -15.49 24.91
C HIS A 76 -16.42 -16.48 25.56
N SER A 77 -16.90 -17.67 25.93
CA SER A 77 -16.12 -18.73 26.58
C SER A 77 -15.68 -19.81 25.59
N TYR A 78 -15.17 -19.42 24.42
CA TYR A 78 -14.87 -20.35 23.31
C TYR A 78 -13.87 -21.45 23.69
N GLY A 79 -12.87 -21.15 24.53
CA GLY A 79 -11.93 -22.17 25.02
C GLY A 79 -12.59 -23.23 25.90
N GLN A 80 -13.60 -22.87 26.69
CA GLN A 80 -14.40 -23.84 27.47
C GLN A 80 -15.34 -24.64 26.57
N ALA A 81 -15.87 -24.02 25.51
CA ALA A 81 -16.73 -24.68 24.53
C ALA A 81 -15.98 -25.82 23.80
N VAL A 82 -14.73 -25.56 23.37
CA VAL A 82 -13.86 -26.58 22.74
C VAL A 82 -13.48 -27.67 23.76
N ARG A 83 -13.05 -27.31 24.97
CA ARG A 83 -12.70 -28.31 26.01
C ARG A 83 -13.87 -29.21 26.38
N PHE A 84 -15.06 -28.64 26.51
CA PHE A 84 -16.26 -29.41 26.78
C PHE A 84 -16.51 -30.47 25.69
N MET A 85 -16.38 -30.12 24.42
CA MET A 85 -16.49 -31.10 23.32
C MET A 85 -15.37 -32.14 23.31
N LEU A 86 -14.16 -31.78 23.76
CA LEU A 86 -13.00 -32.68 23.83
C LEU A 86 -13.11 -33.72 24.97
N GLU A 87 -13.62 -33.31 26.13
CA GLU A 87 -13.60 -34.10 27.37
C GLU A 87 -14.87 -34.95 27.56
N GLU A 88 -16.00 -34.49 27.03
CA GLU A 88 -17.31 -35.12 27.25
C GLU A 88 -17.64 -36.25 26.26
N LYS A 89 -18.51 -37.17 26.68
CA LYS A 89 -18.99 -38.27 25.82
C LYS A 89 -19.93 -37.75 24.73
N TRP A 90 -19.90 -38.37 23.56
CA TRP A 90 -20.77 -38.03 22.43
C TRP A 90 -21.85 -39.09 22.20
N PRO A 91 -23.00 -38.71 21.63
CA PRO A 91 -23.99 -39.65 21.12
C PRO A 91 -23.36 -40.72 20.22
N THR A 92 -23.79 -41.96 20.37
CA THR A 92 -23.24 -43.13 19.67
C THR A 92 -24.00 -43.44 18.39
N ALA A 93 -25.24 -42.96 18.24
CA ALA A 93 -26.03 -43.10 17.03
C ALA A 93 -25.37 -42.39 15.84
N THR A 94 -25.31 -43.07 14.69
CA THR A 94 -24.58 -42.69 13.48
C THR A 94 -24.81 -41.23 13.07
N THR A 95 -26.08 -40.83 12.90
CA THR A 95 -26.47 -39.48 12.47
C THR A 95 -26.06 -38.41 13.47
N GLN A 96 -26.34 -38.63 14.75
CA GLN A 96 -26.02 -37.69 15.82
C GLN A 96 -24.50 -37.53 15.95
N LYS A 97 -23.76 -38.63 15.89
CA LYS A 97 -22.29 -38.64 15.92
C LYS A 97 -21.68 -37.85 14.76
N ALA A 98 -22.20 -38.02 13.55
CA ALA A 98 -21.76 -37.26 12.37
C ALA A 98 -21.99 -35.74 12.53
N LEU A 99 -23.14 -35.34 13.08
CA LEU A 99 -23.46 -33.95 13.37
C LEU A 99 -22.56 -33.34 14.46
N VAL A 100 -22.18 -34.11 15.49
CA VAL A 100 -21.23 -33.66 16.51
C VAL A 100 -19.85 -33.40 15.91
N HIS A 101 -19.34 -34.30 15.04
CA HIS A 101 -18.07 -34.09 14.32
C HIS A 101 -18.09 -32.77 13.52
N LEU A 102 -19.16 -32.54 12.74
CA LEU A 102 -19.32 -31.33 11.93
C LEU A 102 -19.40 -30.06 12.79
N PHE A 103 -20.18 -30.09 13.88
CA PHE A 103 -20.28 -28.96 14.81
C PHE A 103 -18.99 -28.67 15.56
N TYR A 104 -18.23 -29.71 15.90
CA TYR A 104 -16.95 -29.54 16.57
C TYR A 104 -15.93 -28.81 15.68
N ALA A 105 -15.88 -29.17 14.38
CA ALA A 105 -15.04 -28.47 13.42
C ALA A 105 -15.38 -26.96 13.33
N THR A 106 -16.67 -26.61 13.31
CA THR A 106 -17.10 -25.20 13.35
C THR A 106 -16.70 -24.51 14.66
N THR A 107 -16.87 -25.18 15.81
CA THR A 107 -16.51 -24.64 17.12
C THR A 107 -15.00 -24.34 17.24
N LEU A 108 -14.16 -25.21 16.65
CA LEU A 108 -12.71 -24.99 16.57
C LEU A 108 -12.36 -23.76 15.71
N MET A 109 -13.07 -23.54 14.61
CA MET A 109 -12.88 -22.35 13.76
C MET A 109 -13.23 -21.07 14.50
N ASP A 110 -14.32 -21.05 15.25
CA ASP A 110 -14.72 -19.87 16.04
C ASP A 110 -13.72 -19.58 17.16
N TYR A 111 -13.23 -20.62 17.83
CA TYR A 111 -12.17 -20.48 18.81
C TYR A 111 -10.90 -19.88 18.18
N TYR A 112 -10.52 -20.34 16.99
CA TYR A 112 -9.41 -19.75 16.24
C TYR A 112 -9.66 -18.28 15.91
N HIS A 113 -10.81 -17.94 15.33
CA HIS A 113 -11.11 -16.56 14.92
C HIS A 113 -11.07 -15.58 16.10
N ASN A 114 -11.67 -15.95 17.24
CA ASN A 114 -11.76 -15.09 18.41
C ASN A 114 -10.43 -14.96 19.19
N TYR A 115 -9.53 -15.94 19.08
CA TYR A 115 -8.22 -15.92 19.76
C TYR A 115 -7.02 -15.94 18.80
N SER A 116 -7.23 -15.56 17.53
CA SER A 116 -6.22 -15.70 16.47
C SER A 116 -4.91 -14.98 16.78
N TRP A 117 -4.96 -13.79 17.39
CA TRP A 117 -3.77 -13.03 17.78
C TRP A 117 -2.87 -13.80 18.76
N GLU A 118 -3.46 -14.44 19.77
CA GLU A 118 -2.71 -15.24 20.75
C GLU A 118 -2.26 -16.58 20.16
N ILE A 119 -3.14 -17.25 19.41
CA ILE A 119 -2.89 -18.58 18.83
C ILE A 119 -1.76 -18.52 17.79
N ASN A 120 -1.72 -17.48 16.96
CA ASN A 120 -0.70 -17.33 15.92
C ASN A 120 0.71 -17.03 16.48
N GLN A 121 0.84 -16.72 17.78
CA GLN A 121 2.13 -16.53 18.46
C GLN A 121 2.65 -17.80 19.15
N ARG A 122 1.89 -18.90 19.14
CA ARG A 122 2.27 -20.14 19.83
C ARG A 122 3.24 -20.97 18.99
N GLU A 123 4.36 -21.37 19.60
CA GLU A 123 5.32 -22.30 19.01
C GLU A 123 5.08 -23.75 19.47
N LYS A 124 5.38 -24.72 18.61
CA LYS A 124 5.15 -26.15 18.90
C LYS A 124 6.13 -26.64 19.98
N VAL A 125 5.60 -27.01 21.15
CA VAL A 125 6.39 -27.63 22.23
C VAL A 125 6.24 -29.15 22.16
N SER A 126 7.31 -29.88 21.84
CA SER A 126 7.31 -31.35 21.83
C SER A 126 7.17 -31.89 23.25
N SER A 127 5.99 -32.40 23.63
CA SER A 127 5.77 -33.08 24.92
C SER A 127 5.02 -34.39 24.73
N GLN A 128 5.41 -35.44 25.48
CA GLN A 128 4.81 -36.78 25.42
C GLN A 128 3.55 -36.95 26.30
N LYS A 129 2.96 -35.87 26.83
CA LYS A 129 1.68 -35.90 27.57
C LYS A 129 0.59 -35.17 26.78
N GLU A 130 -0.67 -35.56 26.99
CA GLU A 130 -1.86 -34.90 26.42
C GLU A 130 -1.75 -33.38 26.56
N VAL A 131 -1.84 -32.69 25.43
CA VAL A 131 -1.51 -31.27 25.31
C VAL A 131 -2.78 -30.44 25.60
N ASP A 132 -2.75 -29.66 26.69
CA ASP A 132 -3.77 -28.64 27.00
C ASP A 132 -4.08 -27.78 25.75
N LEU A 133 -5.36 -27.56 25.44
CA LEU A 133 -5.85 -26.70 24.34
C LEU A 133 -5.13 -25.33 24.28
N LYS A 134 -4.64 -24.80 25.41
CA LYS A 134 -3.85 -23.56 25.46
C LYS A 134 -2.50 -23.64 24.75
N LYS A 135 -2.00 -24.85 24.49
CA LYS A 135 -0.73 -25.11 23.80
C LYS A 135 -0.91 -25.52 22.34
N TRP A 136 -2.15 -25.71 21.87
CA TRP A 136 -2.41 -25.98 20.46
C TRP A 136 -2.01 -24.75 19.64
N THR A 137 -1.19 -24.99 18.63
CA THR A 137 -0.88 -23.99 17.59
C THR A 137 -2.05 -23.85 16.63
N ALA A 138 -2.04 -22.81 15.80
CA ALA A 138 -3.04 -22.64 14.73
C ALA A 138 -3.16 -23.91 13.86
N PHE A 139 -2.02 -24.53 13.52
CA PHE A 139 -1.98 -25.69 12.65
C PHE A 139 -2.40 -27.00 13.32
N ASP A 140 -2.28 -27.11 14.64
CA ASP A 140 -2.85 -28.24 15.39
C ASP A 140 -4.39 -28.13 15.42
N ILE A 141 -4.93 -26.90 15.57
CA ILE A 141 -6.38 -26.64 15.48
C ILE A 141 -6.89 -26.98 14.08
N PHE A 142 -6.20 -26.54 13.02
CA PHE A 142 -6.60 -26.83 11.64
C PHE A 142 -6.48 -28.31 11.27
N GLU A 143 -5.47 -29.02 11.79
CA GLU A 143 -5.38 -30.48 11.66
C GLU A 143 -6.55 -31.18 12.34
N GLU A 144 -6.88 -30.78 13.57
CA GLU A 144 -8.02 -31.33 14.28
C GLU A 144 -9.33 -31.05 13.52
N MET A 145 -9.54 -29.82 13.04
CA MET A 145 -10.70 -29.50 12.21
C MET A 145 -10.81 -30.41 10.99
N ASN A 146 -9.71 -30.61 10.26
CA ASN A 146 -9.69 -31.48 9.09
C ASN A 146 -10.00 -32.95 9.46
N LEU A 147 -9.50 -33.42 10.60
CA LEU A 147 -9.81 -34.75 11.12
C LEU A 147 -11.30 -34.89 11.45
N GLN A 148 -11.91 -33.86 12.04
CA GLN A 148 -13.33 -33.88 12.40
C GLN A 148 -14.22 -33.85 11.14
N TYR A 149 -13.86 -33.05 10.12
CA TYR A 149 -14.54 -33.11 8.83
C TYR A 149 -14.42 -34.49 8.16
N LEU A 150 -13.22 -35.09 8.18
CA LEU A 150 -12.99 -36.42 7.62
C LEU A 150 -13.86 -37.49 8.31
N LYS A 151 -13.95 -37.48 9.64
CA LYS A 151 -14.82 -38.38 10.40
C LYS A 151 -16.30 -38.17 10.09
N ALA A 152 -16.76 -36.93 9.93
CA ALA A 152 -18.12 -36.65 9.48
C ALA A 152 -18.37 -37.19 8.07
N TYR A 153 -17.38 -37.12 7.18
CA TYR A 153 -17.44 -37.56 5.79
C TYR A 153 -17.53 -39.08 5.61
N GLU A 154 -17.10 -39.87 6.60
CA GLU A 154 -17.36 -41.32 6.63
C GLU A 154 -18.86 -41.64 6.60
N TYR A 155 -19.69 -40.74 7.12
CA TYR A 155 -21.15 -40.88 7.18
C TYR A 155 -21.90 -40.17 6.04
N ARG A 156 -21.20 -39.70 4.99
CA ARG A 156 -21.79 -38.89 3.91
C ARG A 156 -22.99 -39.51 3.19
N GLU A 157 -23.03 -40.84 3.05
CA GLU A 157 -24.18 -41.53 2.42
C GLU A 157 -25.43 -41.48 3.32
N GLU A 158 -25.26 -41.59 4.64
CA GLU A 158 -26.38 -41.44 5.59
C GLU A 158 -26.83 -39.99 5.71
N LEU A 159 -25.87 -39.05 5.73
CA LEU A 159 -26.17 -37.61 5.73
C LEU A 159 -26.88 -37.15 4.45
N GLY A 160 -26.70 -37.86 3.34
CA GLY A 160 -27.40 -37.60 2.08
C GLY A 160 -28.90 -37.93 2.12
N LYS A 161 -29.34 -38.73 3.10
CA LYS A 161 -30.76 -39.09 3.29
C LYS A 161 -31.52 -38.09 4.18
N LEU A 162 -30.81 -37.13 4.76
CA LEU A 162 -31.33 -36.20 5.77
C LEU A 162 -31.26 -34.77 5.26
N TYR A 163 -32.24 -33.95 5.63
CA TYR A 163 -32.35 -32.58 5.14
C TYR A 163 -32.07 -31.55 6.23
N VAL A 164 -31.40 -30.46 5.88
CA VAL A 164 -31.05 -29.38 6.82
C VAL A 164 -32.28 -28.81 7.53
N HIS A 165 -33.41 -28.69 6.82
CA HIS A 165 -34.65 -28.14 7.36
C HIS A 165 -35.31 -29.01 8.44
N GLU A 166 -34.91 -30.27 8.58
CA GLU A 166 -35.37 -31.17 9.64
C GLU A 166 -34.67 -30.89 10.99
N TYR A 167 -33.63 -30.04 10.99
CA TYR A 167 -32.81 -29.69 12.16
C TYR A 167 -32.80 -28.18 12.48
N PRO A 168 -33.95 -27.48 12.50
CA PRO A 168 -34.01 -26.02 12.67
C PRO A 168 -33.58 -25.54 14.07
N GLU A 169 -33.44 -26.46 15.03
CA GLU A 169 -33.01 -26.14 16.39
C GLU A 169 -31.49 -25.91 16.53
N TYR A 170 -30.70 -26.30 15.51
CA TYR A 170 -29.23 -26.17 15.49
C TYR A 170 -28.68 -25.58 14.20
N LEU A 171 -29.41 -25.74 13.08
CA LEU A 171 -28.98 -25.30 11.76
C LEU A 171 -29.88 -24.18 11.25
N GLU A 172 -29.26 -23.11 10.80
CA GLU A 172 -29.89 -22.10 9.98
C GLU A 172 -29.70 -22.48 8.52
N ARG A 173 -30.82 -22.65 7.82
CA ARG A 173 -30.83 -23.05 6.42
C ARG A 173 -30.31 -21.92 5.53
N ASN A 174 -29.64 -22.30 4.45
CA ASN A 174 -29.27 -21.42 3.35
C ASN A 174 -30.48 -20.68 2.77
N SER A 175 -30.20 -19.59 2.05
CA SER A 175 -31.23 -18.80 1.39
C SER A 175 -31.55 -19.30 -0.03
N TYR A 176 -31.20 -20.56 -0.37
CA TYR A 176 -31.42 -21.14 -1.68
C TYR A 176 -32.85 -21.74 -1.79
N PRO A 177 -33.34 -22.06 -3.01
CA PRO A 177 -34.59 -22.80 -3.18
C PRO A 177 -34.54 -24.12 -2.39
N LYS A 178 -35.70 -24.61 -1.92
CA LYS A 178 -35.79 -25.72 -0.95
C LYS A 178 -35.13 -27.01 -1.44
N GLU A 179 -34.98 -27.18 -2.74
CA GLU A 179 -34.40 -28.34 -3.42
C GLU A 179 -32.87 -28.24 -3.60
N VAL A 180 -32.29 -27.05 -3.50
CA VAL A 180 -30.87 -26.78 -3.79
C VAL A 180 -30.05 -26.81 -2.50
N ALA A 181 -28.96 -27.60 -2.51
CA ALA A 181 -28.04 -27.79 -1.39
C ALA A 181 -28.77 -28.07 -0.07
N SER A 182 -29.78 -28.94 -0.12
CA SER A 182 -30.75 -29.11 0.96
C SER A 182 -30.46 -30.24 1.94
N THR A 183 -29.47 -31.10 1.67
CA THR A 183 -29.13 -32.26 2.53
C THR A 183 -28.02 -31.94 3.52
N LEU A 184 -27.92 -32.74 4.59
CA LEU A 184 -26.78 -32.64 5.51
C LEU A 184 -25.44 -33.01 4.84
N ARG A 185 -25.46 -33.81 3.75
CA ARG A 185 -24.27 -34.06 2.92
C ARG A 185 -23.82 -32.79 2.20
N ASP A 186 -24.76 -32.04 1.62
CA ASP A 186 -24.45 -30.75 0.96
C ASP A 186 -23.81 -29.79 1.97
N PHE A 187 -24.41 -29.65 3.16
CA PHE A 187 -23.90 -28.81 4.24
C PHE A 187 -22.47 -29.19 4.67
N LEU A 188 -22.22 -30.48 4.94
CA LEU A 188 -20.88 -30.99 5.28
C LEU A 188 -19.84 -30.64 4.21
N SER A 189 -20.13 -30.98 2.96
CA SER A 189 -19.20 -30.79 1.84
C SER A 189 -18.90 -29.32 1.58
N HIS A 190 -19.91 -28.43 1.66
CA HIS A 190 -19.69 -26.99 1.52
C HIS A 190 -18.88 -26.41 2.68
N GLN A 191 -19.14 -26.80 3.93
CA GLN A 191 -18.35 -26.33 5.07
C GLN A 191 -16.88 -26.76 4.96
N TRP A 192 -16.63 -28.02 4.58
CA TRP A 192 -15.27 -28.51 4.43
C TRP A 192 -14.55 -27.87 3.24
N ALA A 193 -15.23 -27.70 2.10
CA ALA A 193 -14.66 -27.01 0.94
C ALA A 193 -14.37 -25.52 1.23
N ASN A 194 -15.19 -24.83 2.02
CA ASN A 194 -14.90 -23.48 2.49
C ASN A 194 -13.63 -23.42 3.34
N PHE A 195 -13.48 -24.36 4.28
CA PHE A 195 -12.30 -24.47 5.13
C PHE A 195 -11.02 -24.75 4.31
N LEU A 196 -11.07 -25.71 3.38
CA LEU A 196 -9.93 -26.07 2.53
C LEU A 196 -9.60 -25.00 1.48
N GLY A 197 -10.60 -24.24 1.01
CA GLY A 197 -10.42 -23.14 0.07
C GLY A 197 -9.98 -21.82 0.69
N ASN A 198 -9.87 -21.75 2.03
CA ASN A 198 -9.41 -20.56 2.74
C ASN A 198 -7.89 -20.59 2.90
N THR A 199 -7.15 -19.80 2.12
CA THR A 199 -5.68 -19.80 2.16
C THR A 199 -5.09 -19.38 3.51
N SER A 200 -5.85 -18.73 4.40
CA SER A 200 -5.40 -18.38 5.75
C SER A 200 -5.29 -19.59 6.70
N THR A 201 -5.89 -20.73 6.34
CA THR A 201 -5.80 -21.98 7.11
C THR A 201 -4.68 -22.90 6.61
N TRP A 202 -3.99 -22.52 5.53
CA TRP A 202 -2.95 -23.34 4.90
C TRP A 202 -1.61 -23.19 5.61
N ARG A 203 -0.87 -24.29 5.65
CA ARG A 203 0.49 -24.33 6.18
C ARG A 203 1.44 -23.56 5.27
N PRO A 204 2.56 -23.05 5.81
CA PRO A 204 3.55 -22.37 5.00
C PRO A 204 4.05 -23.21 3.82
N TYR A 205 4.18 -24.53 3.99
CA TYR A 205 4.56 -25.42 2.89
C TYR A 205 3.43 -25.62 1.87
N GLU A 206 2.16 -25.66 2.27
CA GLU A 206 1.02 -25.79 1.34
C GLU A 206 0.89 -24.53 0.49
N LEU A 207 1.03 -23.34 1.10
CA LEU A 207 1.12 -22.07 0.37
C LEU A 207 2.30 -22.07 -0.62
N LYS A 208 3.45 -22.58 -0.17
CA LYS A 208 4.64 -22.74 -1.00
C LYS A 208 4.41 -23.74 -2.14
N GLU A 209 3.61 -24.80 -1.97
CA GLU A 209 3.39 -25.87 -2.96
C GLU A 209 2.24 -25.61 -3.94
N LYS A 210 1.51 -24.50 -3.81
CA LYS A 210 0.41 -24.10 -4.70
C LYS A 210 0.76 -24.18 -6.19
N TYR A 211 1.99 -23.85 -6.58
CA TYR A 211 2.44 -23.92 -7.98
C TYR A 211 2.49 -25.34 -8.57
N GLN A 212 2.55 -26.37 -7.73
CA GLN A 212 2.58 -27.76 -8.19
C GLN A 212 1.19 -28.24 -8.65
N ILE A 213 0.13 -27.47 -8.37
CA ILE A 213 -1.23 -27.80 -8.77
C ILE A 213 -1.37 -27.58 -10.27
N ASP A 214 -1.75 -28.65 -10.98
CA ASP A 214 -2.21 -28.55 -12.36
C ASP A 214 -3.53 -27.77 -12.40
N PHE A 215 -3.42 -26.47 -12.69
CA PHE A 215 -4.56 -25.55 -12.74
C PHE A 215 -5.61 -25.99 -13.77
N GLU A 216 -5.19 -26.41 -14.96
CA GLU A 216 -6.11 -26.80 -16.02
C GLU A 216 -6.94 -28.02 -15.60
N SER A 217 -6.30 -29.00 -14.96
CA SER A 217 -6.99 -30.17 -14.42
C SER A 217 -8.07 -29.78 -13.40
N VAL A 218 -7.73 -28.92 -12.43
CA VAL A 218 -8.69 -28.49 -11.39
C VAL A 218 -9.77 -27.53 -11.91
N ALA A 219 -9.55 -26.87 -13.05
CA ALA A 219 -10.49 -25.93 -13.68
C ALA A 219 -11.53 -26.63 -14.56
N LYS A 220 -11.19 -27.74 -15.24
CA LYS A 220 -12.09 -28.48 -16.17
C LYS A 220 -13.39 -29.01 -15.53
N ALA A 221 -14.28 -29.64 -16.29
CA ALA A 221 -15.50 -30.26 -15.72
C ALA A 221 -15.17 -31.56 -14.93
N PRO A 222 -15.94 -31.93 -13.89
CA PRO A 222 -15.69 -33.11 -13.04
C PRO A 222 -15.69 -34.46 -13.79
N GLU A 223 -16.39 -34.55 -14.92
CA GLU A 223 -16.43 -35.73 -15.79
C GLU A 223 -15.11 -35.97 -16.53
N SER A 224 -14.36 -34.90 -16.81
CA SER A 224 -13.07 -34.95 -17.49
C SER A 224 -11.89 -35.19 -16.54
N ARG A 225 -12.12 -35.13 -15.22
CA ARG A 225 -11.12 -35.40 -14.20
C ARG A 225 -11.10 -36.89 -13.84
N LYS A 226 -9.90 -37.44 -13.63
CA LYS A 226 -9.73 -38.80 -13.11
C LYS A 226 -10.42 -38.91 -11.75
N ALA A 227 -11.17 -39.99 -11.54
CA ALA A 227 -11.69 -40.33 -10.21
C ALA A 227 -10.50 -40.53 -9.27
N VAL A 228 -10.49 -39.76 -8.17
CA VAL A 228 -9.46 -39.85 -7.13
C VAL A 228 -9.97 -40.78 -6.03
N SER A 229 -9.08 -41.41 -5.27
CA SER A 229 -9.45 -42.28 -4.15
C SER A 229 -9.81 -41.48 -2.90
N SER A 230 -10.86 -41.88 -2.17
CA SER A 230 -11.23 -41.27 -0.87
C SER A 230 -10.14 -41.43 0.20
N GLU A 231 -9.19 -42.34 -0.01
CA GLU A 231 -8.03 -42.57 0.86
C GLU A 231 -7.08 -41.35 0.91
N ASP A 232 -7.17 -40.44 -0.05
CA ASP A 232 -6.31 -39.26 -0.16
C ASP A 232 -6.82 -38.05 0.65
N LEU A 233 -8.08 -38.06 1.09
CA LEU A 233 -8.71 -36.93 1.80
C LEU A 233 -8.08 -36.62 3.17
N GLY A 234 -7.63 -37.67 3.87
CA GLY A 234 -6.97 -37.55 5.17
C GLY A 234 -5.46 -37.30 5.10
N LYS A 235 -4.85 -37.41 3.92
CA LYS A 235 -3.39 -37.31 3.77
C LYS A 235 -2.98 -35.84 3.73
N LEU A 236 -2.24 -35.39 4.75
CA LEU A 236 -1.68 -34.04 4.82
C LEU A 236 -0.65 -33.74 3.72
N SER A 237 -0.14 -34.78 3.05
CA SER A 237 0.71 -34.66 1.86
C SER A 237 -0.07 -34.26 0.60
N VAL A 238 -1.41 -34.27 0.64
CA VAL A 238 -2.26 -33.88 -0.49
C VAL A 238 -2.69 -32.43 -0.29
N HIS A 239 -2.41 -31.59 -1.27
CA HIS A 239 -2.67 -30.15 -1.18
C HIS A 239 -4.16 -29.84 -0.90
N PRO A 240 -4.50 -28.86 -0.03
CA PRO A 240 -5.89 -28.49 0.31
C PRO A 240 -6.82 -28.28 -0.90
N VAL A 241 -6.33 -27.60 -1.96
CA VAL A 241 -7.07 -27.42 -3.23
C VAL A 241 -7.51 -28.75 -3.86
N LEU A 242 -6.64 -29.77 -3.89
CA LEU A 242 -6.97 -31.05 -4.49
C LEU A 242 -8.04 -31.79 -3.66
N ARG A 243 -7.95 -31.72 -2.33
CA ARG A 243 -8.98 -32.23 -1.41
C ARG A 243 -10.30 -31.49 -1.57
N MET A 244 -10.27 -30.17 -1.70
CA MET A 244 -11.47 -29.35 -1.94
C MET A 244 -12.17 -29.74 -3.24
N VAL A 245 -11.41 -29.83 -4.35
CA VAL A 245 -11.95 -30.24 -5.66
C VAL A 245 -12.51 -31.65 -5.59
N PHE A 246 -11.83 -32.58 -4.90
CA PHE A 246 -12.35 -33.92 -4.66
C PHE A 246 -13.74 -33.90 -4.03
N ILE A 247 -13.91 -33.17 -2.92
CA ILE A 247 -15.16 -33.14 -2.14
C ILE A 247 -16.31 -32.60 -2.99
N LEU A 248 -16.05 -31.55 -3.77
CA LEU A 248 -17.06 -30.93 -4.64
C LEU A 248 -17.42 -31.83 -5.84
N ASP A 249 -16.46 -32.60 -6.35
CA ASP A 249 -16.68 -33.58 -7.42
C ASP A 249 -17.43 -34.82 -6.95
N ASP A 250 -17.12 -35.34 -5.77
CA ASP A 250 -17.88 -36.42 -5.15
C ASP A 250 -19.33 -35.99 -4.92
N LEU A 251 -19.54 -34.78 -4.35
CA LEU A 251 -20.86 -34.22 -4.16
C LEU A 251 -21.60 -34.03 -5.49
N TYR A 252 -20.91 -33.57 -6.53
CA TYR A 252 -21.46 -33.43 -7.88
C TYR A 252 -21.97 -34.76 -8.41
N ARG A 253 -21.12 -35.80 -8.43
CA ARG A 253 -21.47 -37.12 -8.97
C ARG A 253 -22.63 -37.74 -8.20
N TRP A 254 -22.59 -37.67 -6.88
CA TRP A 254 -23.68 -38.17 -6.05
C TRP A 254 -25.00 -37.44 -6.30
N ASN A 255 -24.98 -36.10 -6.45
CA ASN A 255 -26.17 -35.33 -6.80
C ASN A 255 -26.69 -35.67 -8.21
N MET A 256 -25.80 -35.90 -9.18
CA MET A 256 -26.18 -36.36 -10.53
C MET A 256 -26.85 -37.73 -10.51
N GLU A 257 -26.27 -38.71 -9.80
CA GLU A 257 -26.82 -40.06 -9.63
C GLU A 257 -28.21 -40.04 -8.97
N ASN A 258 -28.42 -39.15 -8.00
CA ASN A 258 -29.68 -38.97 -7.30
C ASN A 258 -30.65 -38.00 -7.98
N LYS A 259 -30.37 -37.58 -9.23
CA LYS A 259 -31.21 -36.67 -10.04
C LYS A 259 -31.45 -35.30 -9.38
N ARG A 260 -30.53 -34.84 -8.53
CA ARG A 260 -30.52 -33.52 -7.88
C ARG A 260 -29.67 -32.52 -8.69
N PHE A 261 -30.01 -32.33 -9.96
CA PHE A 261 -29.20 -31.59 -10.94
C PHE A 261 -28.85 -30.17 -10.50
N GLU A 262 -29.77 -29.42 -9.88
CA GLU A 262 -29.49 -28.06 -9.40
C GLU A 262 -28.49 -28.03 -8.23
N SER A 263 -28.51 -29.05 -7.36
CA SER A 263 -27.51 -29.19 -6.28
C SER A 263 -26.16 -29.67 -6.81
N ALA A 264 -26.14 -30.47 -7.88
CA ALA A 264 -24.90 -30.80 -8.59
C ALA A 264 -24.27 -29.52 -9.16
N LEU A 265 -25.04 -28.67 -9.83
CA LEU A 265 -24.54 -27.41 -10.36
C LEU A 265 -23.98 -26.49 -9.25
N GLU A 266 -24.66 -26.38 -8.10
CA GLU A 266 -24.19 -25.53 -6.98
C GLU A 266 -22.79 -25.91 -6.48
N SER A 267 -22.48 -27.20 -6.37
CA SER A 267 -21.14 -27.64 -5.94
C SER A 267 -20.05 -27.18 -6.92
N GLN A 268 -20.38 -27.08 -8.21
CA GLN A 268 -19.47 -26.64 -9.26
C GLN A 268 -19.38 -25.11 -9.36
N ILE A 269 -20.46 -24.36 -9.07
CA ILE A 269 -20.42 -22.91 -8.88
C ILE A 269 -19.44 -22.58 -7.74
N MET A 270 -19.57 -23.28 -6.62
CA MET A 270 -18.67 -23.10 -5.47
C MET A 270 -17.21 -23.41 -5.84
N ARG A 271 -16.95 -24.49 -6.61
CA ARG A 271 -15.60 -24.80 -7.10
C ARG A 271 -15.02 -23.64 -7.92
N VAL A 272 -15.78 -23.10 -8.87
CA VAL A 272 -15.34 -21.97 -9.72
C VAL A 272 -15.03 -20.75 -8.87
N GLN A 273 -15.89 -20.41 -7.91
CA GLN A 273 -15.66 -19.28 -6.99
C GLN A 273 -14.36 -19.46 -6.19
N LYS A 274 -14.12 -20.65 -5.63
CA LYS A 274 -12.91 -20.93 -4.85
C LYS A 274 -11.65 -20.95 -5.71
N ILE A 275 -11.70 -21.58 -6.88
CA ILE A 275 -10.59 -21.60 -7.83
C ILE A 275 -10.27 -20.19 -8.31
N ALA A 276 -11.26 -19.37 -8.66
CA ALA A 276 -11.05 -17.97 -9.07
C ALA A 276 -10.53 -17.07 -7.94
N ALA A 277 -10.81 -17.39 -6.68
CA ALA A 277 -10.26 -16.69 -5.52
C ALA A 277 -8.81 -17.10 -5.22
N ILE A 278 -8.45 -18.37 -5.49
CA ILE A 278 -7.10 -18.90 -5.25
C ILE A 278 -6.18 -18.59 -6.44
N PHE A 279 -6.67 -18.66 -7.67
CA PHE A 279 -5.92 -18.48 -8.91
C PHE A 279 -6.49 -17.29 -9.69
N ASP A 280 -5.72 -16.22 -9.78
CA ASP A 280 -6.17 -14.91 -10.25
C ASP A 280 -5.46 -14.44 -11.54
N ARG A 281 -4.66 -15.28 -12.20
CA ARG A 281 -4.00 -14.89 -13.47
C ARG A 281 -5.01 -14.76 -14.60
N LYS A 282 -4.77 -13.84 -15.53
CA LYS A 282 -5.70 -13.55 -16.65
C LYS A 282 -5.89 -14.76 -17.57
N GLU A 283 -4.83 -15.50 -17.87
CA GLU A 283 -4.88 -16.72 -18.69
C GLU A 283 -5.65 -17.83 -17.96
N GLN A 284 -5.43 -17.96 -16.65
CA GLN A 284 -6.14 -18.91 -15.80
C GLN A 284 -7.65 -18.60 -15.73
N ARG A 285 -8.01 -17.32 -15.59
CA ARG A 285 -9.42 -16.88 -15.63
C ARG A 285 -10.04 -17.12 -17.00
N ALA A 286 -9.31 -16.90 -18.10
CA ALA A 286 -9.80 -17.21 -19.44
C ALA A 286 -10.12 -18.71 -19.59
N PHE A 287 -9.19 -19.57 -19.21
CA PHE A 287 -9.39 -21.02 -19.24
C PHE A 287 -10.53 -21.48 -18.32
N LEU A 288 -10.65 -20.89 -17.13
CA LEU A 288 -11.75 -21.19 -16.20
C LEU A 288 -13.11 -20.80 -16.78
N LYS A 289 -13.19 -19.66 -17.48
CA LYS A 289 -14.41 -19.22 -18.19
C LYS A 289 -14.82 -20.22 -19.27
N GLU A 290 -13.87 -20.67 -20.09
CA GLU A 290 -14.11 -21.68 -21.14
C GLU A 290 -14.58 -23.01 -20.54
N SER A 291 -13.89 -23.51 -19.51
CA SER A 291 -14.27 -24.75 -18.83
C SER A 291 -15.64 -24.66 -18.14
N PHE A 292 -15.97 -23.50 -17.57
CA PHE A 292 -17.21 -23.33 -16.82
C PHE A 292 -18.43 -23.19 -17.74
N VAL A 293 -18.32 -22.48 -18.87
CA VAL A 293 -19.44 -22.34 -19.81
C VAL A 293 -19.82 -23.68 -20.47
N GLU A 294 -18.83 -24.54 -20.74
CA GLU A 294 -19.06 -25.90 -21.24
C GLU A 294 -19.90 -26.71 -20.25
N LEU A 295 -19.54 -26.69 -18.95
CA LEU A 295 -20.33 -27.34 -17.90
C LEU A 295 -21.73 -26.73 -17.77
N LEU A 296 -21.83 -25.39 -17.74
CA LEU A 296 -23.11 -24.69 -17.60
C LEU A 296 -24.12 -25.05 -18.69
N SER A 297 -23.66 -25.32 -19.91
CA SER A 297 -24.54 -25.68 -21.03
C SER A 297 -25.39 -26.93 -20.76
N GLN A 298 -24.90 -27.86 -19.92
CA GLN A 298 -25.58 -29.11 -19.57
C GLN A 298 -26.76 -28.91 -18.62
N PHE A 299 -26.80 -27.78 -17.90
CA PHE A 299 -27.81 -27.49 -16.89
C PHE A 299 -28.86 -26.48 -17.34
N ARG A 300 -28.87 -26.08 -18.63
CA ARG A 300 -29.68 -24.97 -19.14
C ARG A 300 -31.18 -25.13 -18.89
N ASP A 301 -31.68 -26.36 -18.77
CA ASP A 301 -33.10 -26.67 -18.52
C ASP A 301 -33.53 -26.54 -17.04
N TYR A 302 -32.62 -26.19 -16.12
CA TYR A 302 -32.92 -26.04 -14.70
C TYR A 302 -32.86 -24.56 -14.24
N PRO A 303 -33.80 -24.07 -13.40
CA PRO A 303 -33.80 -22.68 -12.92
C PRO A 303 -32.52 -22.20 -12.23
N TRP A 304 -31.82 -23.08 -11.51
CA TRP A 304 -30.53 -22.78 -10.86
C TRP A 304 -29.39 -22.53 -11.85
N TRP A 305 -29.56 -22.84 -13.14
CA TRP A 305 -28.63 -22.44 -14.19
C TRP A 305 -28.35 -20.94 -14.19
N ALA A 306 -29.37 -20.12 -13.92
CA ALA A 306 -29.21 -18.67 -13.84
C ALA A 306 -28.27 -18.23 -12.71
N ALA A 307 -28.10 -19.04 -11.64
CA ALA A 307 -27.12 -18.75 -10.60
C ALA A 307 -25.69 -18.98 -11.10
N GLY A 308 -25.49 -20.04 -11.88
CA GLY A 308 -24.23 -20.30 -12.57
C GLY A 308 -23.91 -19.25 -13.64
N GLN A 309 -24.92 -18.81 -14.39
CA GLN A 309 -24.79 -17.72 -15.35
C GLN A 309 -24.40 -16.39 -14.68
N ALA A 310 -24.92 -16.10 -13.49
CA ALA A 310 -24.53 -14.93 -12.70
C ALA A 310 -23.04 -15.00 -12.29
N GLU A 311 -22.55 -16.17 -11.88
CA GLU A 311 -21.13 -16.38 -11.58
C GLU A 311 -20.27 -16.25 -12.86
N TYR A 312 -20.74 -16.77 -14.00
CA TYR A 312 -20.04 -16.64 -15.27
C TYR A 312 -19.91 -15.17 -15.70
N ALA A 313 -21.00 -14.39 -15.59
CA ALA A 313 -20.99 -12.95 -15.83
C ALA A 313 -20.03 -12.20 -14.89
N SER A 314 -19.93 -12.62 -13.63
CA SER A 314 -19.00 -12.06 -12.63
C SER A 314 -17.53 -12.21 -13.06
N LEU A 315 -17.15 -13.33 -13.68
CA LEU A 315 -15.79 -13.54 -14.20
C LEU A 315 -15.44 -12.55 -15.32
N TRP A 316 -16.38 -12.23 -16.21
CA TRP A 316 -16.19 -11.21 -17.26
C TRP A 316 -16.15 -9.80 -16.68
N GLN A 317 -16.97 -9.52 -15.67
CA GLN A 317 -16.95 -8.24 -14.96
C GLN A 317 -15.60 -7.99 -14.28
N LYS A 318 -14.99 -9.02 -13.69
CA LYS A 318 -13.63 -8.94 -13.11
C LYS A 318 -12.53 -8.65 -14.15
N ASP A 319 -12.71 -9.08 -15.39
CA ASP A 319 -11.79 -8.75 -16.50
C ASP A 319 -12.05 -7.35 -17.10
N GLY A 320 -13.07 -6.64 -16.62
CA GLY A 320 -13.44 -5.30 -17.09
C GLY A 320 -14.19 -5.27 -18.43
N ASP A 321 -14.71 -6.41 -18.89
CA ASP A 321 -15.59 -6.49 -20.07
C ASP A 321 -17.05 -6.45 -19.63
N LEU A 322 -17.53 -5.22 -19.39
CA LEU A 322 -18.87 -4.96 -18.87
C LEU A 322 -19.97 -5.21 -19.90
N ILE A 323 -19.66 -5.14 -21.20
CA ILE A 323 -20.61 -5.44 -22.27
C ILE A 323 -20.96 -6.92 -22.23
N GLN A 324 -19.93 -7.79 -22.25
CA GLN A 324 -20.14 -9.24 -22.16
C GLN A 324 -20.77 -9.65 -20.83
N ALA A 325 -20.29 -9.11 -19.71
CA ALA A 325 -20.89 -9.40 -18.40
C ALA A 325 -22.39 -9.06 -18.34
N ARG A 326 -22.79 -7.91 -18.89
CA ARG A 326 -24.19 -7.49 -18.97
C ARG A 326 -25.02 -8.41 -19.86
N GLU A 327 -24.54 -8.75 -21.06
CA GLU A 327 -25.24 -9.62 -21.99
C GLU A 327 -25.52 -11.00 -21.38
N LEU A 328 -24.51 -11.60 -20.76
CA LEU A 328 -24.62 -12.90 -20.09
C LEU A 328 -25.58 -12.86 -18.90
N ALA A 329 -25.53 -11.80 -18.09
CA ALA A 329 -26.45 -11.62 -16.98
C ALA A 329 -27.91 -11.45 -17.47
N LEU A 330 -28.14 -10.69 -18.54
CA LEU A 330 -29.48 -10.57 -19.13
C LEU A 330 -29.99 -11.88 -19.73
N GLU A 331 -29.11 -12.71 -20.29
CA GLU A 331 -29.48 -14.06 -20.75
C GLU A 331 -30.00 -14.91 -19.58
N GLY A 332 -29.27 -14.92 -18.46
CA GLY A 332 -29.65 -15.64 -17.24
C GLY A 332 -31.02 -15.21 -16.71
N HIS A 333 -31.27 -13.90 -16.67
CA HIS A 333 -32.57 -13.37 -16.25
C HIS A 333 -33.69 -13.68 -17.26
N LYS A 334 -33.43 -13.56 -18.57
CA LYS A 334 -34.43 -13.79 -19.61
C LYS A 334 -34.94 -15.23 -19.59
N LEU A 335 -34.06 -16.20 -19.34
CA LEU A 335 -34.44 -17.61 -19.30
C LEU A 335 -35.19 -17.98 -18.01
N TYR A 336 -34.77 -17.44 -16.86
CA TYR A 336 -35.36 -17.75 -15.56
C TYR A 336 -35.65 -16.50 -14.72
N PRO A 337 -36.60 -15.64 -15.11
CA PRO A 337 -36.78 -14.31 -14.50
C PRO A 337 -37.15 -14.36 -13.01
N GLU A 338 -37.90 -15.38 -12.59
CA GLU A 338 -38.36 -15.54 -11.22
C GLU A 338 -37.41 -16.34 -10.31
N SER A 339 -36.38 -16.98 -10.87
CA SER A 339 -35.43 -17.73 -10.04
C SER A 339 -34.53 -16.76 -9.26
N LEU A 340 -34.02 -17.20 -8.10
CA LEU A 340 -33.07 -16.38 -7.32
C LEU A 340 -31.83 -16.02 -8.15
N GLY A 341 -31.35 -16.96 -8.97
CA GLY A 341 -30.29 -16.75 -9.96
C GLY A 341 -30.65 -15.67 -10.98
N GLY A 342 -31.85 -15.74 -11.57
CA GLY A 342 -32.33 -14.75 -12.53
C GLY A 342 -32.49 -13.35 -11.94
N ARG A 343 -32.91 -13.23 -10.68
CA ARG A 343 -32.98 -11.94 -9.96
C ARG A 343 -31.59 -11.35 -9.68
N LYS A 344 -30.61 -12.18 -9.29
CA LYS A 344 -29.21 -11.75 -9.15
C LYS A 344 -28.62 -11.31 -10.50
N CYS A 345 -28.89 -12.05 -11.56
CA CYS A 345 -28.55 -11.69 -12.94
C CYS A 345 -29.13 -10.32 -13.34
N LEU A 346 -30.41 -10.08 -13.07
CA LEU A 346 -31.03 -8.77 -13.32
C LEU A 346 -30.37 -7.66 -12.49
N TYR A 347 -30.11 -7.90 -11.22
CA TYR A 347 -29.39 -6.96 -10.35
C TYR A 347 -28.01 -6.60 -10.92
N MET A 348 -27.23 -7.60 -11.36
CA MET A 348 -25.92 -7.37 -11.97
C MET A 348 -26.02 -6.54 -13.25
N ALA A 349 -26.91 -6.91 -14.18
CA ALA A 349 -27.11 -6.16 -15.41
C ALA A 349 -27.55 -4.71 -15.13
N LYS A 350 -28.47 -4.50 -14.19
CA LYS A 350 -28.94 -3.16 -13.80
C LYS A 350 -27.88 -2.36 -13.04
N SER A 351 -26.98 -3.02 -12.31
CA SER A 351 -25.85 -2.37 -11.66
C SER A 351 -24.81 -1.88 -12.67
N ILE A 352 -24.58 -2.63 -13.76
CA ILE A 352 -23.71 -2.23 -14.88
C ILE A 352 -24.33 -1.06 -15.65
N GLU A 353 -25.64 -1.11 -15.91
CA GLU A 353 -26.41 -0.04 -16.59
C GLU A 353 -26.60 1.21 -15.75
N MET A 354 -26.38 1.14 -14.43
CA MET A 354 -26.67 2.24 -13.51
C MET A 354 -25.87 3.47 -13.90
N PRO A 355 -26.52 4.59 -14.26
CA PRO A 355 -25.81 5.82 -14.54
C PRO A 355 -25.24 6.39 -13.25
N ASP A 356 -24.14 7.10 -13.39
CA ASP A 356 -23.50 7.76 -12.28
C ASP A 356 -22.68 8.93 -12.79
N PHE A 357 -22.50 9.94 -11.94
CA PHE A 357 -21.55 11.01 -12.19
C PHE A 357 -20.90 11.52 -10.91
N GLN A 358 -19.69 12.00 -11.07
CA GLN A 358 -18.92 12.75 -10.11
C GLN A 358 -18.41 14.03 -10.76
N MET A 359 -18.14 15.04 -9.95
CA MET A 359 -17.65 16.32 -10.43
C MET A 359 -16.50 16.86 -9.61
N ARG A 360 -15.61 17.58 -10.29
CA ARG A 360 -14.48 18.30 -9.71
C ARG A 360 -14.33 19.65 -10.37
N ALA A 361 -13.84 20.64 -9.63
CA ALA A 361 -13.62 22.00 -10.14
C ALA A 361 -12.29 22.59 -9.71
N MET A 362 -11.80 23.58 -10.46
CA MET A 362 -10.83 24.54 -9.91
C MET A 362 -11.53 25.34 -8.79
N GLY A 363 -10.94 25.38 -7.59
CA GLY A 363 -11.49 26.17 -6.48
C GLY A 363 -11.35 27.69 -6.68
N VAL A 364 -10.27 28.11 -7.36
CA VAL A 364 -9.99 29.49 -7.77
C VAL A 364 -9.60 29.50 -9.24
N ASP A 365 -10.29 30.30 -10.07
CA ASP A 365 -10.02 30.34 -11.51
C ASP A 365 -10.49 31.64 -12.19
N ARG A 366 -10.28 31.71 -13.50
CA ARG A 366 -10.80 32.76 -14.39
C ARG A 366 -12.06 32.36 -15.13
N THR A 367 -12.80 33.36 -15.59
CA THR A 367 -13.86 33.17 -16.60
C THR A 367 -13.31 32.55 -17.89
N LYS A 368 -14.16 31.82 -18.61
CA LYS A 368 -13.86 31.23 -19.93
C LYS A 368 -12.71 30.21 -19.92
N ALA A 369 -12.53 29.47 -18.83
CA ALA A 369 -11.56 28.39 -18.75
C ALA A 369 -12.24 27.05 -18.46
N ASN A 370 -11.58 25.95 -18.82
CA ASN A 370 -12.08 24.59 -18.59
C ASN A 370 -11.91 24.23 -17.12
N SER A 371 -12.80 24.74 -16.29
CA SER A 371 -12.67 24.71 -14.82
C SER A 371 -13.44 23.56 -14.17
N LEU A 372 -14.24 22.82 -14.94
CA LEU A 372 -15.11 21.74 -14.46
C LEU A 372 -14.78 20.43 -15.17
N GLU A 373 -14.62 19.37 -14.38
CA GLU A 373 -14.56 17.97 -14.83
C GLU A 373 -15.84 17.26 -14.39
N ILE A 374 -16.45 16.54 -15.33
CA ILE A 374 -17.52 15.59 -15.08
C ILE A 374 -16.97 14.20 -15.43
N GLU A 375 -16.91 13.32 -14.45
CA GLU A 375 -16.66 11.89 -14.63
C GLU A 375 -18.02 11.18 -14.60
N HIS A 376 -18.42 10.52 -15.69
CA HIS A 376 -19.80 10.03 -15.85
C HIS A 376 -19.86 8.68 -16.57
N LYS A 377 -20.95 7.93 -16.34
CA LYS A 377 -21.26 6.68 -17.04
C LYS A 377 -22.75 6.59 -17.36
N ASN A 378 -23.09 5.94 -18.48
CA ASN A 378 -24.46 5.61 -18.92
C ASN A 378 -25.45 6.80 -18.94
N MET A 379 -24.97 8.02 -19.17
CA MET A 379 -25.82 9.21 -19.17
C MET A 379 -25.45 10.18 -20.29
N LYS A 380 -26.49 10.82 -20.85
CA LYS A 380 -26.36 11.69 -22.03
C LYS A 380 -26.52 13.17 -21.73
N LYS A 381 -27.01 13.51 -20.53
CA LYS A 381 -27.34 14.89 -20.17
C LYS A 381 -27.16 15.14 -18.68
N LEU A 382 -26.73 16.36 -18.34
CA LEU A 382 -26.63 16.87 -16.97
C LEU A 382 -27.03 18.35 -16.94
N TYR A 383 -27.70 18.80 -15.88
CA TYR A 383 -28.13 20.19 -15.69
C TYR A 383 -27.29 20.85 -14.62
N LEU A 384 -26.81 22.07 -14.88
CA LEU A 384 -25.95 22.82 -13.97
C LEU A 384 -26.59 24.18 -13.62
N ARG A 385 -26.40 24.58 -12.37
CA ARG A 385 -26.78 25.90 -11.85
C ARG A 385 -25.61 26.54 -11.13
N ALA A 386 -25.43 27.84 -11.32
CA ALA A 386 -24.49 28.65 -10.56
C ALA A 386 -25.27 29.72 -9.79
N TYR A 387 -25.03 29.80 -8.49
CA TYR A 387 -25.61 30.79 -7.59
C TYR A 387 -24.50 31.75 -7.16
N LYS A 388 -24.69 33.05 -7.35
CA LYS A 388 -23.77 34.07 -6.80
C LYS A 388 -23.96 34.11 -5.29
N VAL A 389 -22.86 34.01 -4.54
CA VAL A 389 -22.85 33.92 -3.07
C VAL A 389 -22.18 35.15 -2.49
N SER A 390 -22.80 35.74 -1.46
CA SER A 390 -22.15 36.77 -0.64
C SER A 390 -21.03 36.12 0.17
N PHE A 391 -19.78 36.41 -0.20
CA PHE A 391 -18.62 35.86 0.51
C PHE A 391 -18.62 36.26 1.99
N ASP A 392 -19.05 37.47 2.31
CA ASP A 392 -19.12 37.95 3.69
C ASP A 392 -20.17 37.21 4.52
N GLU A 393 -21.36 36.94 3.98
CA GLU A 393 -22.36 36.13 4.68
C GLU A 393 -21.90 34.68 4.86
N TRP A 394 -21.30 34.10 3.81
CA TRP A 394 -20.76 32.75 3.84
C TRP A 394 -19.61 32.60 4.84
N MET A 395 -18.70 33.56 4.89
CA MET A 395 -17.55 33.54 5.79
C MET A 395 -17.96 33.71 7.26
N ASN A 396 -19.02 34.48 7.54
CA ASN A 396 -19.46 34.80 8.91
C ASN A 396 -20.47 33.79 9.50
N ARG A 397 -20.64 32.60 8.89
CA ARG A 397 -21.52 31.55 9.43
C ARG A 397 -20.98 31.01 10.75
N LYS A 398 -21.85 30.91 11.76
CA LYS A 398 -21.50 30.36 13.08
C LYS A 398 -21.26 28.85 12.98
N TYR A 399 -20.36 28.32 13.82
CA TYR A 399 -20.09 26.88 13.92
C TYR A 399 -19.58 26.23 12.61
N ARG A 400 -18.89 27.00 11.75
CA ARG A 400 -18.37 26.56 10.45
C ARG A 400 -16.94 27.01 10.24
N TYR A 401 -16.01 26.07 10.10
CA TYR A 401 -14.63 26.40 9.75
C TYR A 401 -14.56 27.01 8.34
N LEU A 402 -13.61 27.92 8.12
CA LEU A 402 -13.41 28.47 6.79
C LEU A 402 -12.94 27.37 5.82
N GLY A 403 -13.54 27.31 4.64
CA GLY A 403 -13.21 26.32 3.62
C GLY A 403 -13.91 24.97 3.78
N SER A 404 -14.66 24.74 4.87
CA SER A 404 -15.49 23.55 4.97
C SER A 404 -16.75 23.67 4.09
N VAL A 405 -17.01 22.61 3.32
CA VAL A 405 -18.22 22.48 2.51
C VAL A 405 -19.19 21.58 3.27
N HIS A 406 -20.22 22.19 3.87
CA HIS A 406 -21.27 21.44 4.57
C HIS A 406 -22.49 21.27 3.68
N VAL A 407 -22.97 20.04 3.57
CA VAL A 407 -24.12 19.67 2.74
C VAL A 407 -25.38 20.44 3.11
N ASP A 408 -25.65 20.63 4.41
CA ASP A 408 -26.83 21.37 4.87
C ASP A 408 -26.81 22.83 4.44
N ASP A 409 -25.64 23.47 4.43
CA ASP A 409 -25.50 24.87 4.01
C ASP A 409 -25.74 25.00 2.50
N LEU A 410 -25.21 24.07 1.69
CA LEU A 410 -25.44 24.04 0.25
C LEU A 410 -26.93 23.85 -0.06
N ARG A 411 -27.57 22.91 0.65
CA ARG A 411 -28.99 22.60 0.54
C ARG A 411 -29.86 23.80 0.91
N GLU A 412 -29.59 24.42 2.06
CA GLU A 412 -30.30 25.60 2.53
C GLU A 412 -30.14 26.76 1.56
N TYR A 413 -28.90 27.05 1.12
CA TYR A 413 -28.64 28.13 0.19
C TYR A 413 -29.35 27.92 -1.15
N MET A 414 -29.32 26.71 -1.70
CA MET A 414 -30.02 26.34 -2.93
C MET A 414 -31.55 26.48 -2.80
N SER A 415 -32.11 26.18 -1.62
CA SER A 415 -33.56 26.28 -1.38
C SER A 415 -34.08 27.72 -1.22
N LYS A 416 -33.22 28.64 -0.76
CA LYS A 416 -33.59 30.03 -0.45
C LYS A 416 -33.29 31.01 -1.59
N ASN A 417 -32.45 30.63 -2.54
CA ASN A 417 -31.92 31.55 -3.56
C ASN A 417 -32.20 31.03 -4.97
N MET A 418 -32.44 31.94 -5.90
CA MET A 418 -32.55 31.63 -7.32
C MET A 418 -31.16 31.48 -7.96
N PRO A 419 -30.97 30.56 -8.93
CA PRO A 419 -29.72 30.46 -9.65
C PRO A 419 -29.49 31.72 -10.49
N SER A 420 -28.26 32.23 -10.47
CA SER A 420 -27.86 33.35 -11.31
C SER A 420 -27.70 32.93 -12.77
N ILE A 421 -27.33 31.66 -13.00
CA ILE A 421 -27.12 31.07 -14.32
C ILE A 421 -27.56 29.61 -14.27
N SER A 422 -28.26 29.14 -15.30
CA SER A 422 -28.63 27.73 -15.49
C SER A 422 -28.28 27.30 -16.91
N TRP A 423 -27.79 26.08 -17.09
CA TRP A 423 -27.50 25.49 -18.39
C TRP A 423 -27.46 23.98 -18.34
N ASP A 424 -27.64 23.35 -19.49
CA ASP A 424 -27.48 21.91 -19.68
C ASP A 424 -26.16 21.57 -20.38
N VAL A 425 -25.74 20.32 -20.21
CA VAL A 425 -24.50 19.74 -20.75
C VAL A 425 -24.85 18.40 -21.39
N ASP A 426 -24.51 18.26 -22.68
CA ASP A 426 -24.55 16.99 -23.38
C ASP A 426 -23.31 16.15 -23.02
N LEU A 427 -23.54 14.88 -22.70
CA LEU A 427 -22.52 13.92 -22.30
C LEU A 427 -22.44 12.79 -23.34
N ALA A 428 -21.22 12.42 -23.72
CA ALA A 428 -20.99 11.35 -24.70
C ALA A 428 -21.05 9.98 -24.03
N ASP A 429 -21.98 9.13 -24.45
CA ASP A 429 -22.15 7.77 -23.94
C ASP A 429 -21.76 6.76 -25.04
N PRO A 430 -20.53 6.22 -25.02
CA PRO A 430 -20.06 5.28 -26.04
C PRO A 430 -20.60 3.85 -25.83
N GLY A 431 -21.35 3.57 -24.76
CA GLY A 431 -22.04 2.30 -24.52
C GLY A 431 -21.15 1.16 -24.02
N ASP A 432 -19.99 1.45 -23.42
CA ASP A 432 -19.10 0.45 -22.81
C ASP A 432 -19.31 0.25 -21.30
N TYR A 433 -20.27 0.99 -20.74
CA TYR A 433 -20.66 1.00 -19.32
C TYR A 433 -19.56 1.44 -18.34
N LYS A 434 -18.52 2.12 -18.84
CA LYS A 434 -17.41 2.63 -18.02
C LYS A 434 -17.56 4.12 -17.76
N HIS A 435 -16.77 4.61 -16.80
CA HIS A 435 -16.69 6.03 -16.51
C HIS A 435 -15.81 6.74 -17.54
N HIS A 436 -16.35 7.79 -18.15
CA HIS A 436 -15.68 8.68 -19.09
C HIS A 436 -15.60 10.10 -18.53
N LYS A 437 -14.67 10.91 -19.07
CA LYS A 437 -14.44 12.28 -18.60
C LYS A 437 -14.86 13.32 -19.62
N THR A 438 -15.45 14.41 -19.14
CA THR A 438 -15.81 15.59 -19.93
C THR A 438 -15.37 16.85 -19.19
N TYR A 439 -14.63 17.72 -19.88
CA TYR A 439 -14.17 19.01 -19.34
C TYR A 439 -14.94 20.15 -19.98
N LEU A 440 -15.41 21.10 -19.17
CA LEU A 440 -16.26 22.19 -19.65
C LEU A 440 -15.92 23.54 -19.04
N VAL A 441 -16.33 24.59 -19.78
CA VAL A 441 -16.24 25.98 -19.37
C VAL A 441 -17.53 26.38 -18.64
N PRO A 442 -17.48 26.81 -17.37
CA PRO A 442 -18.66 27.37 -16.70
C PRO A 442 -19.22 28.56 -17.49
N LYS A 443 -20.56 28.69 -17.60
CA LYS A 443 -21.19 29.85 -18.24
C LYS A 443 -21.14 31.13 -17.39
N ILE A 444 -20.34 31.15 -16.32
CA ILE A 444 -20.12 32.30 -15.43
C ILE A 444 -19.33 33.39 -16.16
N LYS A 445 -19.91 34.59 -16.25
CA LYS A 445 -19.33 35.74 -16.97
C LYS A 445 -18.71 36.80 -16.06
N GLU A 446 -19.11 36.84 -14.80
CA GLU A 446 -18.66 37.82 -13.82
C GLU A 446 -17.71 37.18 -12.82
N LYS A 447 -16.83 38.01 -12.26
CA LYS A 447 -16.01 37.62 -11.11
C LYS A 447 -16.86 37.60 -9.84
N GLY A 448 -16.53 36.71 -8.91
CA GLY A 448 -17.23 36.58 -7.65
C GLY A 448 -17.07 35.19 -7.03
N PHE A 449 -17.74 35.00 -5.91
CA PHE A 449 -17.83 33.73 -5.20
C PHE A 449 -19.16 33.05 -5.57
N TYR A 450 -19.10 31.79 -6.00
CA TYR A 450 -20.24 31.06 -6.54
C TYR A 450 -20.40 29.70 -5.87
N MET A 451 -21.65 29.28 -5.66
CA MET A 451 -22.00 27.88 -5.45
C MET A 451 -22.38 27.29 -6.81
N ILE A 452 -21.72 26.21 -7.24
CA ILE A 452 -22.05 25.49 -8.47
C ILE A 452 -22.69 24.18 -8.07
N ALA A 453 -23.87 23.90 -8.63
CA ALA A 453 -24.62 22.66 -8.42
C ALA A 453 -24.89 21.98 -9.76
N ALA A 454 -24.94 20.65 -9.74
CA ALA A 454 -25.33 19.83 -10.87
C ALA A 454 -26.40 18.82 -10.46
N SER A 455 -27.33 18.55 -11.35
CA SER A 455 -28.47 17.65 -11.15
C SER A 455 -28.77 16.88 -12.43
N VAL A 456 -29.31 15.68 -12.24
CA VAL A 456 -29.82 14.84 -13.34
C VAL A 456 -31.20 15.30 -13.81
N GLU A 457 -31.90 16.11 -13.02
CA GLU A 457 -33.20 16.72 -13.36
C GLU A 457 -33.07 18.24 -13.50
N GLU A 458 -33.71 18.81 -14.53
CA GLU A 458 -33.58 20.24 -14.87
C GLU A 458 -34.07 21.18 -13.75
N ASP A 459 -35.10 20.75 -13.02
CA ASP A 459 -35.73 21.55 -11.99
C ASP A 459 -35.01 21.46 -10.62
N PHE A 460 -34.05 20.55 -10.45
CA PHE A 460 -33.32 20.28 -9.20
C PHE A 460 -34.26 19.88 -8.04
N ARG A 461 -35.47 19.39 -8.33
CA ARG A 461 -36.38 18.91 -7.29
C ARG A 461 -35.85 17.60 -6.72
N ASN A 462 -35.86 17.49 -5.40
CA ASN A 462 -35.47 16.25 -4.70
C ASN A 462 -36.33 15.99 -3.47
N TYR A 463 -36.65 17.00 -2.68
CA TYR A 463 -37.47 16.82 -1.48
C TYR A 463 -38.45 17.97 -1.31
N GLU A 464 -39.70 17.63 -1.04
CA GLU A 464 -40.75 18.59 -0.70
C GLU A 464 -41.14 18.42 0.77
N ALA A 465 -40.68 19.34 1.62
CA ALA A 465 -40.87 19.27 3.07
C ALA A 465 -42.35 19.30 3.51
N LYS A 466 -43.24 19.95 2.74
CA LYS A 466 -44.67 20.05 3.08
C LYS A 466 -45.40 18.72 2.92
N THR A 467 -45.02 17.94 1.92
CA THR A 467 -45.64 16.66 1.58
C THR A 467 -44.81 15.47 2.06
N SER A 468 -43.60 15.73 2.57
CA SER A 468 -42.56 14.73 2.84
C SER A 468 -42.26 13.84 1.63
N THR A 469 -42.41 14.37 0.42
CA THR A 469 -42.21 13.62 -0.83
C THR A 469 -40.75 13.73 -1.28
N CYS A 470 -40.12 12.59 -1.56
CA CYS A 470 -38.81 12.51 -2.21
C CYS A 470 -38.99 12.26 -3.71
N TYR A 471 -38.25 13.00 -4.53
CA TYR A 471 -38.17 12.85 -5.98
C TYR A 471 -36.83 12.20 -6.36
N PRO A 472 -36.81 11.25 -7.31
CA PRO A 472 -35.59 10.64 -7.83
C PRO A 472 -34.63 11.70 -8.39
N ASN A 473 -33.54 11.97 -7.69
CA ASN A 473 -32.53 12.92 -8.18
C ASN A 473 -31.19 12.70 -7.46
N LYS A 474 -30.10 12.98 -8.16
CA LYS A 474 -28.76 13.13 -7.60
C LYS A 474 -28.29 14.56 -7.84
N ILE A 475 -27.99 15.25 -6.75
CA ILE A 475 -27.54 16.64 -6.77
C ILE A 475 -26.18 16.74 -6.09
N LEU A 476 -25.20 17.25 -6.83
CA LEU A 476 -23.85 17.53 -6.35
C LEU A 476 -23.63 19.04 -6.32
N ALA A 477 -22.96 19.59 -5.31
CA ALA A 477 -22.52 21.00 -5.35
C ALA A 477 -21.21 21.28 -4.61
N THR A 478 -20.60 22.41 -4.94
CA THR A 478 -19.43 22.96 -4.26
C THR A 478 -19.33 24.47 -4.41
N TYR A 479 -18.36 25.09 -3.74
CA TYR A 479 -18.05 26.51 -3.90
C TYR A 479 -16.85 26.71 -4.85
N MET A 480 -16.90 27.79 -5.62
CA MET A 480 -15.86 28.19 -6.57
C MET A 480 -15.69 29.70 -6.56
N THR A 481 -14.44 30.17 -6.65
CA THR A 481 -14.10 31.59 -6.74
C THR A 481 -13.62 31.94 -8.15
N ILE A 482 -14.27 32.90 -8.80
CA ILE A 482 -13.84 33.47 -10.07
C ILE A 482 -13.21 34.84 -9.80
N THR A 483 -11.90 34.97 -9.92
CA THR A 483 -11.13 36.16 -9.50
C THR A 483 -9.81 36.22 -10.25
N ASP A 484 -9.21 37.41 -10.43
CA ASP A 484 -7.85 37.52 -11.01
C ASP A 484 -6.73 37.28 -9.98
N MET A 485 -7.06 37.20 -8.68
CA MET A 485 -6.08 37.15 -7.60
C MET A 485 -5.75 35.72 -7.16
N VAL A 486 -4.46 35.38 -7.14
CA VAL A 486 -3.92 34.17 -6.50
C VAL A 486 -3.07 34.57 -5.30
N VAL A 487 -3.22 33.85 -4.19
CA VAL A 487 -2.45 34.04 -2.97
C VAL A 487 -1.43 32.93 -2.86
N LEU A 488 -0.16 33.31 -2.74
CA LEU A 488 0.94 32.42 -2.39
C LEU A 488 1.41 32.74 -0.98
N SER A 489 1.76 31.74 -0.19
CA SER A 489 2.23 31.94 1.17
C SER A 489 3.36 30.98 1.54
N GLN A 490 4.26 31.44 2.39
CA GLN A 490 5.35 30.60 2.91
C GLN A 490 5.75 31.03 4.31
N PRO A 491 6.19 30.09 5.15
CA PRO A 491 6.70 30.43 6.46
C PRO A 491 8.09 31.07 6.40
N VAL A 492 8.38 31.89 7.41
CA VAL A 492 9.69 32.47 7.68
C VAL A 492 10.11 32.07 9.10
N GLY A 493 11.32 31.52 9.22
CA GLY A 493 11.84 30.96 10.47
C GLY A 493 11.92 29.43 10.44
N GLN A 494 12.63 28.83 11.40
CA GLN A 494 12.71 27.36 11.50
C GLN A 494 11.44 26.77 12.12
N ASP A 495 11.16 25.51 11.79
CA ASP A 495 9.92 24.80 12.08
C ASP A 495 9.45 24.90 13.54
N TRP A 496 10.36 25.11 14.49
CA TRP A 496 10.07 25.15 15.93
C TRP A 496 10.34 26.52 16.59
N GLU A 497 10.89 27.50 15.86
CA GLU A 497 11.40 28.79 16.39
C GLU A 497 10.66 30.03 15.85
N GLY A 498 9.33 30.00 15.84
CA GLY A 498 8.54 31.20 15.57
C GLY A 498 8.38 31.48 14.09
N GLN A 499 7.23 31.05 13.58
CA GLN A 499 6.88 31.11 12.18
C GLN A 499 6.12 32.41 11.86
N ASP A 500 6.83 33.44 11.39
CA ASP A 500 6.22 34.55 10.65
C ASP A 500 5.82 34.04 9.25
N TRP A 501 5.01 34.78 8.51
CA TRP A 501 4.54 34.37 7.19
C TRP A 501 4.77 35.43 6.12
N GLU A 502 5.36 35.03 5.01
CA GLU A 502 5.39 35.84 3.79
C GLU A 502 4.21 35.47 2.90
N VAL A 503 3.56 36.50 2.36
CA VAL A 503 2.39 36.35 1.50
C VAL A 503 2.60 37.18 0.25
N PHE A 504 2.32 36.58 -0.90
CA PHE A 504 2.32 37.24 -2.20
C PHE A 504 0.93 37.16 -2.82
N VAL A 505 0.44 38.30 -3.32
CA VAL A 505 -0.75 38.33 -4.17
C VAL A 505 -0.34 38.66 -5.59
N VAL A 506 -0.67 37.75 -6.51
CA VAL A 506 -0.29 37.81 -7.92
C VAL A 506 -1.51 37.64 -8.83
N ASP A 507 -1.38 38.08 -10.07
CA ASP A 507 -2.36 37.81 -11.12
C ASP A 507 -2.34 36.31 -11.48
N GLY A 508 -3.49 35.65 -11.45
CA GLY A 508 -3.59 34.21 -11.68
C GLY A 508 -3.25 33.78 -13.12
N ARG A 509 -3.30 34.69 -14.10
CA ARG A 509 -2.94 34.37 -15.50
C ARG A 509 -1.45 34.54 -15.74
N SER A 510 -0.92 35.69 -15.32
CA SER A 510 0.43 36.14 -15.68
C SER A 510 1.49 35.96 -14.59
N GLY A 511 1.07 35.73 -13.35
CA GLY A 511 1.96 35.72 -12.19
C GLY A 511 2.50 37.09 -11.82
N LYS A 512 2.05 38.16 -12.50
CA LYS A 512 2.47 39.53 -12.22
C LYS A 512 2.06 39.92 -10.79
N PRO A 513 2.96 40.48 -9.98
CA PRO A 513 2.60 40.94 -8.64
C PRO A 513 1.54 42.04 -8.64
N LEU A 514 0.59 41.96 -7.71
CA LEU A 514 -0.52 42.89 -7.59
C LEU A 514 -0.33 43.82 -6.38
N PRO A 515 -0.04 45.13 -6.59
CA PRO A 515 0.08 46.08 -5.49
C PRO A 515 -1.28 46.57 -4.96
N ASN A 516 -1.28 47.09 -3.74
CA ASN A 516 -2.43 47.70 -3.07
C ASN A 516 -3.65 46.77 -2.93
N ILE A 517 -3.42 45.46 -2.78
CA ILE A 517 -4.44 44.48 -2.41
C ILE A 517 -4.57 44.47 -0.90
N HIS A 518 -5.81 44.55 -0.39
CA HIS A 518 -6.08 44.49 1.05
C HIS A 518 -6.06 43.03 1.49
N LEU A 519 -5.03 42.65 2.23
CA LEU A 519 -4.88 41.32 2.80
C LEU A 519 -5.28 41.37 4.28
N THR A 520 -6.31 40.64 4.67
CA THR A 520 -6.80 40.61 6.06
C THR A 520 -6.50 39.25 6.69
N LEU A 521 -5.85 39.28 7.85
CA LEU A 521 -5.66 38.13 8.73
C LEU A 521 -6.86 38.02 9.66
N TYR A 522 -7.54 36.87 9.59
CA TYR A 522 -8.64 36.53 10.49
C TYR A 522 -8.21 35.40 11.42
N ARG A 523 -8.69 35.47 12.65
CA ARG A 523 -8.58 34.42 13.67
C ARG A 523 -9.95 33.78 13.81
N TYR A 524 -10.01 32.45 13.76
CA TYR A 524 -11.28 31.75 13.82
C TYR A 524 -11.70 31.46 15.27
N ASP A 525 -12.91 31.88 15.64
CA ASP A 525 -13.57 31.54 16.91
C ASP A 525 -14.82 30.71 16.59
N TYR A 526 -14.93 29.51 17.18
CA TYR A 526 -16.02 28.56 16.86
C TYR A 526 -17.43 29.15 17.11
N ASN A 527 -17.57 30.01 18.12
CA ASN A 527 -18.86 30.58 18.54
C ASN A 527 -19.14 31.94 17.87
N LYS A 528 -18.10 32.74 17.63
CA LYS A 528 -18.22 34.10 17.09
C LYS A 528 -17.98 34.18 15.58
N GLY A 529 -17.45 33.13 14.98
CA GLY A 529 -16.99 33.16 13.59
C GLY A 529 -15.64 33.86 13.46
N PRO A 530 -15.32 34.38 12.27
CA PRO A 530 -14.01 34.96 12.00
C PRO A 530 -13.85 36.36 12.58
N ILE A 531 -12.76 36.58 13.30
CA ILE A 531 -12.41 37.85 13.94
C ILE A 531 -11.26 38.48 13.17
N ASN A 532 -11.45 39.70 12.66
CA ASN A 532 -10.39 40.46 12.00
C ASN A 532 -9.28 40.78 13.02
N VAL A 533 -8.07 40.29 12.78
CA VAL A 533 -6.90 40.56 13.61
C VAL A 533 -6.17 41.79 13.08
N ARG A 534 -5.89 41.80 11.78
CA ARG A 534 -5.12 42.86 11.12
C ARG A 534 -5.35 42.87 9.63
N THR A 535 -5.33 44.07 9.05
CA THR A 535 -5.36 44.29 7.59
C THR A 535 -4.05 44.92 7.13
N PHE A 536 -3.55 44.45 6.00
CA PHE A 536 -2.32 44.88 5.34
C PHE A 536 -2.63 45.30 3.91
N ALA A 537 -1.74 46.07 3.28
CA ALA A 537 -1.77 46.35 1.85
C ALA A 537 -0.50 45.77 1.21
N THR A 538 -0.65 45.09 0.07
CA THR A 538 0.50 44.57 -0.68
C THR A 538 1.36 45.70 -1.26
N ASP A 539 2.68 45.53 -1.23
CA ASP A 539 3.63 46.48 -1.81
C ASP A 539 3.69 46.38 -3.36
N LYS A 540 4.64 47.09 -3.99
CA LYS A 540 4.86 47.06 -5.45
C LYS A 540 5.15 45.65 -6.03
N ASN A 541 5.61 44.73 -5.18
CA ASN A 541 5.92 43.34 -5.51
C ASN A 541 4.82 42.39 -5.04
N GLY A 542 3.61 42.90 -4.75
CA GLY A 542 2.49 42.08 -4.29
C GLY A 542 2.73 41.45 -2.92
N TYR A 543 3.73 41.90 -2.17
CA TYR A 543 4.26 41.23 -0.99
C TYR A 543 3.73 41.83 0.31
N VAL A 544 3.53 40.98 1.31
CA VAL A 544 3.28 41.33 2.72
C VAL A 544 4.04 40.35 3.63
N LEU A 545 4.72 40.88 4.65
CA LEU A 545 5.20 40.10 5.78
C LEU A 545 4.18 40.16 6.92
N VAL A 546 3.54 39.03 7.21
CA VAL A 546 2.56 38.87 8.26
C VAL A 546 3.28 38.44 9.54
N LYS A 547 3.48 39.41 10.44
CA LYS A 547 3.99 39.17 11.79
C LYS A 547 2.86 39.16 12.80
N GLN A 548 2.82 38.16 13.67
CA GLN A 548 1.81 38.04 14.72
C GLN A 548 2.45 37.64 16.05
N GLN A 549 2.11 38.34 17.13
CA GLN A 549 2.54 37.93 18.47
C GLN A 549 1.72 36.73 18.96
N ARG A 550 2.42 35.80 19.63
CA ARG A 550 1.95 34.58 20.33
C ARG A 550 0.46 34.29 20.15
N ASN A 551 0.11 33.43 19.20
CA ASN A 551 -1.23 32.87 19.15
C ASN A 551 -1.18 31.40 18.72
N SER A 552 -1.66 30.51 19.60
CA SER A 552 -1.82 29.08 19.30
C SER A 552 -3.08 28.79 18.47
N GLU A 553 -3.84 29.82 18.12
CA GLU A 553 -5.11 29.69 17.39
C GLU A 553 -4.91 29.74 15.88
N SER A 554 -5.76 28.99 15.17
CA SER A 554 -5.78 28.96 13.72
C SER A 554 -6.23 30.30 13.13
N CYS A 555 -5.40 30.85 12.25
CA CYS A 555 -5.71 32.02 11.45
C CYS A 555 -5.84 31.67 9.96
N PHE A 556 -6.47 32.54 9.17
CA PHE A 556 -6.58 32.44 7.72
C PHE A 556 -6.49 33.82 7.05
N LEU A 557 -6.27 33.84 5.73
CA LEU A 557 -6.06 35.07 4.96
C LEU A 557 -7.12 35.29 3.89
N VAL A 558 -7.59 36.54 3.78
CA VAL A 558 -8.50 36.98 2.71
C VAL A 558 -7.91 38.20 2.01
N ALA A 559 -7.67 38.08 0.70
CA ALA A 559 -7.25 39.16 -0.19
C ALA A 559 -8.48 39.80 -0.86
N ARG A 560 -8.52 41.15 -0.88
CA ARG A 560 -9.63 41.93 -1.44
C ARG A 560 -9.18 43.07 -2.34
N LYS A 561 -9.93 43.26 -3.42
CA LYS A 561 -9.86 44.43 -4.30
C LYS A 561 -11.27 44.80 -4.78
N GLY A 562 -11.86 45.81 -4.15
CA GLY A 562 -13.28 46.12 -4.36
C GLY A 562 -14.16 44.93 -3.96
N TYR A 563 -14.98 44.42 -4.89
CA TYR A 563 -15.83 43.24 -4.68
C TYR A 563 -15.13 41.91 -5.00
N GLU A 564 -13.91 41.93 -5.56
CA GLU A 564 -13.16 40.71 -5.82
C GLU A 564 -12.54 40.17 -4.52
N VAL A 565 -12.65 38.85 -4.33
CA VAL A 565 -12.09 38.13 -3.18
C VAL A 565 -11.23 36.97 -3.66
N SER A 566 -10.22 36.64 -2.88
CA SER A 566 -9.43 35.40 -2.99
C SER A 566 -8.94 35.07 -1.58
N PHE A 567 -8.99 33.82 -1.17
CA PHE A 567 -8.67 33.45 0.21
C PHE A 567 -7.92 32.13 0.28
N ASP A 568 -7.10 31.98 1.31
CA ASP A 568 -6.44 30.73 1.67
C ASP A 568 -7.08 30.22 2.96
N ALA A 569 -7.79 29.09 2.86
CA ALA A 569 -8.52 28.49 3.98
C ALA A 569 -7.63 27.59 4.86
N ASN A 570 -6.35 27.43 4.52
CA ASN A 570 -5.43 26.66 5.35
C ASN A 570 -5.14 27.40 6.66
N SER A 571 -4.95 26.65 7.75
CA SER A 571 -4.55 27.22 9.03
C SER A 571 -3.12 27.77 8.98
N PHE A 572 -2.99 29.04 9.35
CA PHE A 572 -1.72 29.72 9.62
C PHE A 572 -1.45 29.65 11.13
N TYR A 573 -0.30 29.08 11.50
CA TYR A 573 0.16 28.99 12.89
C TYR A 573 1.43 29.83 13.06
N PHE A 574 1.55 30.49 14.21
CA PHE A 574 2.68 31.37 14.56
C PHE A 574 3.35 30.84 15.85
N GLY A 575 4.68 30.64 15.82
CA GLY A 575 5.44 29.97 16.89
C GLY A 575 6.21 30.90 17.85
N TYR A 576 7.07 30.34 18.71
CA TYR A 576 7.98 31.08 19.61
C TYR A 576 9.35 31.38 18.98
N HIS A 577 9.83 32.63 19.01
CA HIS A 577 11.24 32.91 18.74
C HIS A 577 12.12 32.52 19.93
N SER A 578 13.13 31.68 19.70
CA SER A 578 14.18 31.33 20.65
C SER A 578 15.49 31.99 20.20
N ASP A 579 16.15 32.75 21.09
CA ASP A 579 17.41 33.43 20.77
C ASP A 579 18.65 32.53 20.95
N ASN A 580 18.50 31.26 21.39
CA ASN A 580 19.63 30.46 21.85
C ASN A 580 19.90 29.23 20.96
N ASN A 581 20.58 29.46 19.83
CA ASN A 581 20.96 28.45 18.82
C ASN A 581 22.10 27.50 19.26
N TYR A 582 22.50 27.48 20.54
CA TYR A 582 23.56 26.59 21.01
C TYR A 582 22.99 25.22 21.41
N GLN A 583 23.31 24.21 20.62
CA GLN A 583 23.03 22.80 20.91
C GLN A 583 24.15 22.21 21.77
N GLN A 584 23.76 21.44 22.79
CA GLN A 584 24.65 20.59 23.58
C GLN A 584 24.27 19.14 23.34
N GLY A 585 25.23 18.26 23.11
CA GLY A 585 24.95 16.86 22.81
C GLY A 585 26.08 15.92 23.19
N CYS A 586 25.76 14.63 23.24
CA CYS A 586 26.74 13.58 23.46
C CYS A 586 26.64 12.51 22.36
N PHE A 587 27.77 12.12 21.79
CA PHE A 587 27.85 10.86 21.04
C PHE A 587 28.10 9.71 22.00
N VAL A 588 27.35 8.62 21.88
CA VAL A 588 27.50 7.42 22.70
C VAL A 588 27.91 6.26 21.78
N TYR A 589 29.12 5.76 21.97
CA TYR A 589 29.71 4.63 21.27
C TYR A 589 29.65 3.39 22.15
N THR A 590 29.41 2.22 21.56
CA THR A 590 29.55 0.91 22.20
C THR A 590 30.49 0.02 21.39
N ASP A 591 31.07 -1.02 21.99
CA ASP A 591 31.97 -1.93 21.28
C ASP A 591 31.28 -2.80 20.22
N ARG A 592 29.98 -3.07 20.41
CA ARG A 592 29.09 -3.79 19.49
C ARG A 592 27.63 -3.44 19.76
N SER A 593 26.71 -3.93 18.93
CA SER A 593 25.27 -3.61 19.05
C SER A 593 24.41 -4.72 19.66
N ILE A 594 24.96 -5.92 19.89
CA ILE A 594 24.23 -7.05 20.50
C ILE A 594 25.06 -7.77 21.56
N TYR A 595 24.43 -8.15 22.66
CA TYR A 595 25.02 -8.78 23.84
C TYR A 595 24.14 -9.92 24.36
N ARG A 596 24.71 -10.73 25.24
CA ARG A 596 24.00 -11.73 26.05
C ARG A 596 23.94 -11.28 27.51
N PRO A 597 23.01 -11.82 28.31
CA PRO A 597 23.05 -11.64 29.76
C PRO A 597 24.43 -11.96 30.34
N LEU A 598 24.84 -11.24 31.40
CA LEU A 598 26.14 -11.32 32.08
C LEU A 598 27.35 -10.78 31.29
N GLN A 599 27.19 -10.38 30.02
CA GLN A 599 28.27 -9.72 29.29
C GLN A 599 28.45 -8.28 29.76
N LYS A 600 29.67 -7.77 29.57
CA LYS A 600 30.00 -6.36 29.76
C LYS A 600 29.73 -5.57 28.47
N VAL A 601 29.12 -4.42 28.62
CA VAL A 601 28.93 -3.40 27.58
C VAL A 601 30.01 -2.36 27.79
N TYR A 602 30.94 -2.22 26.84
CA TYR A 602 31.91 -1.14 26.87
C TYR A 602 31.34 0.07 26.15
N TYR A 603 31.44 1.25 26.75
CA TYR A 603 30.95 2.48 26.15
C TYR A 603 31.99 3.60 26.19
N LYS A 604 31.91 4.49 25.20
CA LYS A 604 32.63 5.76 25.18
C LYS A 604 31.68 6.89 24.79
N VAL A 605 31.78 8.01 25.49
CA VAL A 605 30.97 9.20 25.25
C VAL A 605 31.87 10.34 24.78
N VAL A 606 31.40 11.13 23.81
CA VAL A 606 32.03 12.40 23.40
C VAL A 606 31.01 13.52 23.59
N ALA A 607 31.26 14.42 24.54
CA ALA A 607 30.38 15.54 24.84
C ALA A 607 30.82 16.81 24.10
N TYR A 608 29.85 17.52 23.51
CA TYR A 608 30.10 18.71 22.71
C TYR A 608 29.03 19.79 22.95
N ARG A 609 29.40 21.02 22.59
CA ARG A 609 28.51 22.17 22.49
C ARG A 609 28.85 22.95 21.23
N GLY A 610 27.85 23.43 20.51
CA GLY A 610 28.08 24.23 19.32
C GLY A 610 26.81 24.81 18.71
N ASN A 611 26.98 25.43 17.54
CA ASN A 611 25.90 25.98 16.74
C ASN A 611 25.97 25.34 15.34
N SER A 612 24.89 24.66 14.94
CA SER A 612 24.80 23.97 13.65
C SER A 612 24.81 24.92 12.45
N GLN A 613 24.28 26.14 12.59
CA GLN A 613 24.25 27.15 11.53
C GLN A 613 25.65 27.69 11.22
N GLU A 614 26.45 27.89 12.26
CA GLU A 614 27.84 28.37 12.14
C GLU A 614 28.84 27.22 11.94
N ALA A 615 28.38 25.96 12.04
CA ALA A 615 29.24 24.77 12.06
C ALA A 615 30.39 24.88 13.08
N ASN A 616 30.12 25.55 14.20
CA ASN A 616 31.10 25.87 15.22
C ASN A 616 30.84 25.02 16.47
N TYR A 617 31.59 23.94 16.60
CA TYR A 617 31.47 22.97 17.69
C TYR A 617 32.76 22.92 18.51
N ARG A 618 32.61 22.75 19.82
CA ARG A 618 33.69 22.54 20.77
C ARG A 618 33.36 21.38 21.69
N VAL A 619 34.38 20.63 22.07
CA VAL A 619 34.25 19.55 23.05
C VAL A 619 34.06 20.12 24.45
N LEU A 620 33.29 19.42 25.29
CA LEU A 620 33.08 19.77 26.69
C LEU A 620 34.15 19.09 27.55
N ALA A 621 35.35 19.67 27.61
CA ALA A 621 36.50 19.12 28.32
C ALA A 621 36.40 19.28 29.85
N ASN A 622 36.91 18.28 30.58
CA ASN A 622 37.01 18.26 32.05
C ASN A 622 35.67 18.51 32.79
N GLN A 623 34.54 18.15 32.16
CA GLN A 623 33.20 18.32 32.70
C GLN A 623 32.73 17.06 33.43
N GLU A 624 31.98 17.25 34.51
CA GLU A 624 31.33 16.15 35.24
C GLU A 624 29.97 15.80 34.63
N GLY A 625 29.57 14.55 34.78
CA GLY A 625 28.30 14.03 34.29
C GLY A 625 28.04 12.61 34.75
N GLU A 626 27.06 11.98 34.11
CA GLU A 626 26.68 10.60 34.37
C GLU A 626 26.25 9.87 33.09
N VAL A 627 26.38 8.55 33.11
CA VAL A 627 25.81 7.64 32.12
C VAL A 627 24.87 6.69 32.84
N THR A 628 23.63 6.56 32.34
CA THR A 628 22.59 5.71 32.93
C THR A 628 22.22 4.60 31.96
N PHE A 629 22.20 3.36 32.44
CA PHE A 629 21.83 2.18 31.67
C PHE A 629 20.40 1.74 31.99
N TYR A 630 19.55 1.57 30.98
CA TYR A 630 18.13 1.21 31.10
C TYR A 630 17.82 -0.13 30.45
N ASP A 631 16.91 -0.88 31.06
CA ASP A 631 16.28 -2.08 30.47
C ASP A 631 15.15 -1.70 29.49
N PRO A 632 14.57 -2.66 28.74
CA PRO A 632 13.53 -2.39 27.74
C PRO A 632 12.23 -1.79 28.30
N ASN A 633 12.01 -1.83 29.62
CA ASN A 633 10.84 -1.26 30.30
C ASN A 633 11.15 0.13 30.91
N ASP A 634 12.20 0.80 30.42
CA ASP A 634 12.70 2.09 30.95
C ASP A 634 13.11 2.04 32.43
N LYS A 635 13.41 0.85 33.00
CA LYS A 635 13.93 0.76 34.38
C LYS A 635 15.44 0.94 34.39
N VAL A 636 15.91 1.77 35.32
CA VAL A 636 17.34 1.99 35.55
C VAL A 636 17.99 0.70 36.08
N ILE A 637 19.08 0.29 35.43
CA ILE A 637 19.96 -0.81 35.84
C ILE A 637 21.08 -0.27 36.73
N GLU A 638 21.81 0.73 36.23
CA GLU A 638 22.95 1.35 36.90
C GLU A 638 23.15 2.79 36.42
N VAL A 639 23.70 3.65 37.28
CA VAL A 639 24.14 5.01 36.96
C VAL A 639 25.63 5.13 37.31
N GLN A 640 26.46 5.50 36.33
CA GLN A 640 27.89 5.73 36.53
C GLN A 640 28.22 7.22 36.41
N LYS A 641 28.83 7.78 37.45
CA LYS A 641 29.40 9.14 37.41
C LYS A 641 30.69 9.14 36.62
N VAL A 642 30.81 10.09 35.69
CA VAL A 642 31.95 10.20 34.78
C VAL A 642 32.48 11.63 34.72
N LYS A 643 33.75 11.78 34.34
CA LYS A 643 34.37 13.07 34.05
C LYS A 643 35.06 13.01 32.69
N THR A 644 34.79 13.97 31.82
CA THR A 644 35.42 14.01 30.50
C THR A 644 36.88 14.39 30.57
N ASN A 645 37.70 13.88 29.65
CA ASN A 645 39.12 14.22 29.54
C ASN A 645 39.32 15.55 28.76
N LYS A 646 40.58 15.87 28.42
CA LYS A 646 40.93 17.08 27.64
C LYS A 646 40.34 17.12 26.22
N TYR A 647 39.91 15.98 25.68
CA TYR A 647 39.23 15.85 24.39
C TYR A 647 37.70 15.79 24.53
N GLY A 648 37.16 15.98 25.74
CA GLY A 648 35.72 15.93 26.01
C GLY A 648 35.12 14.54 25.99
N THR A 649 35.95 13.49 26.19
CA THR A 649 35.49 12.10 26.16
C THR A 649 35.54 11.43 27.52
N ALA A 650 34.62 10.48 27.76
CA ALA A 650 34.57 9.64 28.96
C ALA A 650 34.29 8.19 28.55
N ALA A 651 34.82 7.20 29.27
CA ALA A 651 34.62 5.79 28.96
C ALA A 651 34.30 5.00 30.23
N GLY A 652 33.58 3.88 30.07
CA GLY A 652 33.20 3.01 31.17
C GLY A 652 32.66 1.68 30.67
N GLU A 653 32.14 0.88 31.60
CA GLU A 653 31.54 -0.42 31.31
C GLU A 653 30.31 -0.68 32.19
N PHE A 654 29.29 -1.33 31.64
CA PHE A 654 28.14 -1.84 32.41
C PHE A 654 28.08 -3.35 32.34
N ALA A 655 27.73 -4.01 33.44
CA ALA A 655 27.43 -5.44 33.43
C ALA A 655 25.94 -5.67 33.19
N ILE A 656 25.58 -6.55 32.24
CA ILE A 656 24.19 -6.90 32.00
C ILE A 656 23.74 -7.92 33.06
N PRO A 657 22.76 -7.60 33.93
CA PRO A 657 22.31 -8.52 34.98
C PRO A 657 21.57 -9.74 34.40
N LYS A 658 21.61 -10.87 35.12
CA LYS A 658 20.83 -12.08 34.78
C LYS A 658 19.35 -11.87 35.14
N GLY A 659 18.43 -12.44 34.34
CA GLY A 659 17.00 -12.49 34.65
C GLY A 659 16.21 -11.21 34.30
N ARG A 660 16.80 -10.28 33.55
CA ARG A 660 16.07 -9.15 32.95
C ARG A 660 15.46 -9.54 31.60
N VAL A 661 14.48 -8.75 31.17
CA VAL A 661 13.77 -8.96 29.89
C VAL A 661 14.76 -8.75 28.73
N LEU A 662 14.69 -9.62 27.74
CA LEU A 662 15.46 -9.50 26.49
C LEU A 662 14.89 -8.37 25.63
N GLY A 663 15.68 -7.88 24.67
CA GLY A 663 15.26 -6.82 23.75
C GLY A 663 16.21 -5.62 23.73
N GLN A 664 15.68 -4.43 23.46
CA GLN A 664 16.46 -3.21 23.25
C GLN A 664 16.72 -2.45 24.55
N TYR A 665 17.99 -2.30 24.90
CA TYR A 665 18.47 -1.55 26.06
C TYR A 665 19.02 -0.19 25.61
N ARG A 666 19.09 0.75 26.55
CA ARG A 666 19.45 2.15 26.26
C ARG A 666 20.47 2.69 27.25
N LEU A 667 21.51 3.35 26.75
CA LEU A 667 22.48 4.11 27.51
C LEU A 667 22.18 5.60 27.31
N ASN A 668 21.94 6.35 28.38
CA ASN A 668 21.77 7.81 28.34
C ASN A 668 22.99 8.48 28.96
N ALA A 669 23.66 9.36 28.22
CA ALA A 669 24.73 10.20 28.75
C ALA A 669 24.21 11.62 29.03
N ARG A 670 24.56 12.18 30.19
CA ARG A 670 24.29 13.57 30.58
C ARG A 670 25.56 14.22 31.14
N ILE A 671 26.16 15.15 30.41
CA ILE A 671 27.43 15.80 30.78
C ILE A 671 27.27 17.32 30.68
N SER A 672 27.27 18.02 31.82
CA SER A 672 27.13 19.50 31.88
C SER A 672 25.99 20.06 31.01
N GLY A 673 24.83 19.40 31.02
CA GLY A 673 23.65 19.76 30.22
C GLY A 673 23.60 19.12 28.82
N ALA A 674 24.72 18.62 28.29
CA ALA A 674 24.74 17.86 27.04
C ALA A 674 24.11 16.48 27.22
N TYR A 675 23.29 16.07 26.25
CA TYR A 675 22.56 14.81 26.29
C TYR A 675 22.83 13.96 25.05
N GLY A 676 22.90 12.63 25.23
CA GLY A 676 22.99 11.68 24.12
C GLY A 676 22.53 10.29 24.52
N GLN A 677 22.18 9.49 23.52
CA GLN A 677 21.70 8.13 23.72
C GLN A 677 22.44 7.15 22.82
N GLY A 678 22.68 5.95 23.35
CA GLY A 678 23.14 4.78 22.61
C GLY A 678 22.21 3.60 22.86
N TYR A 679 22.04 2.73 21.87
CA TYR A 679 21.15 1.57 21.97
C TYR A 679 21.91 0.28 21.70
N ILE A 680 21.55 -0.76 22.43
CA ILE A 680 22.08 -2.12 22.24
C ILE A 680 20.92 -3.12 22.34
N ARG A 681 21.10 -4.31 21.78
CA ARG A 681 20.18 -5.45 21.97
C ARG A 681 20.78 -6.47 22.93
N VAL A 682 19.94 -7.05 23.78
CA VAL A 682 20.30 -8.15 24.68
C VAL A 682 19.39 -9.32 24.36
N GLU A 683 19.97 -10.41 23.86
CA GLU A 683 19.21 -11.58 23.39
C GLU A 683 19.91 -12.89 23.79
N GLU A 684 19.15 -13.97 23.92
CA GLU A 684 19.67 -15.33 24.07
C GLU A 684 19.86 -15.98 22.69
N TYR A 685 20.84 -15.49 21.92
CA TYR A 685 21.12 -16.02 20.58
C TYR A 685 22.22 -17.09 20.61
N LYS A 686 22.02 -18.18 19.86
CA LYS A 686 23.11 -19.10 19.46
C LYS A 686 23.76 -18.53 18.20
N ARG A 687 25.10 -18.51 18.16
CA ARG A 687 25.82 -18.02 16.96
C ARG A 687 25.47 -18.93 15.79
N PRO A 688 25.23 -18.39 14.58
CA PRO A 688 25.05 -19.20 13.40
C PRO A 688 26.27 -20.10 13.21
N THR A 689 26.05 -21.38 12.92
CA THR A 689 27.17 -22.31 12.73
C THR A 689 27.63 -22.38 11.29
N PHE A 690 26.72 -22.11 10.33
CA PHE A 690 27.00 -22.10 8.90
C PHE A 690 26.31 -20.96 8.15
N GLU A 691 26.84 -20.67 6.96
CA GLU A 691 26.31 -19.72 5.99
C GLU A 691 25.88 -20.43 4.70
N VAL A 692 24.93 -19.83 3.99
CA VAL A 692 24.46 -20.29 2.69
C VAL A 692 24.64 -19.16 1.69
N THR A 693 25.26 -19.45 0.55
CA THR A 693 25.56 -18.46 -0.49
C THR A 693 25.07 -18.97 -1.84
N LEU A 694 24.42 -18.10 -2.60
CA LEU A 694 24.05 -18.36 -4.00
C LEU A 694 25.07 -17.71 -4.93
N LYS A 695 25.67 -18.49 -5.82
CA LYS A 695 26.71 -18.03 -6.74
C LYS A 695 26.12 -17.19 -7.86
N LYS A 696 26.95 -16.30 -8.40
CA LYS A 696 26.65 -15.59 -9.66
C LYS A 696 26.82 -16.58 -10.84
N PRO A 697 25.99 -16.49 -11.88
CA PRO A 697 26.11 -17.38 -13.02
C PRO A 697 27.40 -17.08 -13.81
N GLU A 698 28.07 -18.11 -14.32
CA GLU A 698 29.29 -17.96 -15.12
C GLU A 698 29.01 -17.41 -16.53
N ARG A 699 27.78 -17.59 -17.02
CA ARG A 699 27.30 -17.12 -18.33
C ARG A 699 25.98 -16.37 -18.16
N ALA A 700 25.69 -15.44 -19.07
CA ALA A 700 24.40 -14.77 -19.11
C ALA A 700 23.27 -15.80 -19.30
N MET A 701 22.24 -15.70 -18.48
CA MET A 701 21.05 -16.54 -18.57
C MET A 701 20.07 -15.96 -19.59
N ARG A 702 19.29 -16.82 -20.25
CA ARG A 702 18.34 -16.42 -21.29
C ARG A 702 16.93 -16.84 -20.93
N LEU A 703 15.96 -15.98 -21.26
CA LEU A 703 14.55 -16.26 -21.06
C LEU A 703 14.12 -17.50 -21.86
N ASN A 704 13.20 -18.28 -21.28
CA ASN A 704 12.60 -19.49 -21.85
C ASN A 704 13.56 -20.67 -22.08
N GLU A 705 14.81 -20.59 -21.62
CA GLU A 705 15.78 -21.70 -21.66
C GLU A 705 16.03 -22.27 -20.25
N SER A 706 16.39 -23.54 -20.13
CA SER A 706 16.67 -24.13 -18.80
C SER A 706 17.94 -23.54 -18.21
N VAL A 707 17.87 -23.06 -16.96
CA VAL A 707 19.01 -22.51 -16.21
C VAL A 707 19.20 -23.22 -14.89
N SER A 708 20.42 -23.14 -14.38
CA SER A 708 20.87 -23.87 -13.19
C SER A 708 21.66 -22.93 -12.29
N ILE A 709 21.10 -22.60 -11.13
CA ILE A 709 21.76 -21.75 -10.13
C ILE A 709 22.53 -22.63 -9.15
N GLN A 710 23.82 -22.36 -9.00
CA GLN A 710 24.65 -23.03 -8.00
C GLN A 710 24.65 -22.26 -6.69
N GLY A 711 24.58 -22.99 -5.58
CA GLY A 711 24.81 -22.46 -4.25
C GLY A 711 25.77 -23.33 -3.45
N GLU A 712 26.20 -22.82 -2.31
CA GLU A 712 27.01 -23.57 -1.35
C GLU A 712 26.57 -23.27 0.09
N ALA A 713 26.71 -24.28 0.95
CA ALA A 713 26.50 -24.19 2.39
C ALA A 713 27.79 -24.61 3.12
N ARG A 714 28.34 -23.70 3.93
CA ARG A 714 29.62 -23.91 4.64
C ARG A 714 29.52 -23.46 6.08
N TYR A 715 30.08 -24.25 6.99
CA TYR A 715 30.29 -23.82 8.36
C TYR A 715 31.26 -22.62 8.40
N TYR A 716 31.11 -21.69 9.36
CA TYR A 716 31.98 -20.52 9.49
C TYR A 716 33.47 -20.86 9.76
N PHE A 717 33.76 -22.09 10.16
CA PHE A 717 35.13 -22.61 10.32
C PHE A 717 35.67 -23.29 9.04
N GLY A 718 34.92 -23.27 7.93
CA GLY A 718 35.37 -23.61 6.58
C GLY A 718 34.93 -24.97 6.01
N LEU A 719 34.43 -25.90 6.83
CA LEU A 719 33.96 -27.22 6.35
C LEU A 719 32.61 -27.12 5.62
N PRO A 720 32.34 -27.99 4.62
CA PRO A 720 31.06 -28.04 3.95
C PRO A 720 29.95 -28.65 4.82
N VAL A 721 28.71 -28.21 4.63
CA VAL A 721 27.53 -28.90 5.17
C VAL A 721 27.24 -30.07 4.23
N SER A 722 27.42 -31.31 4.69
CA SER A 722 27.35 -32.50 3.82
C SER A 722 25.98 -33.18 3.80
N THR A 723 25.10 -32.84 4.73
CA THR A 723 23.77 -33.43 4.94
C THR A 723 22.77 -32.33 5.32
N GLY A 724 21.61 -32.31 4.65
CA GLY A 724 20.57 -31.32 4.94
C GLY A 724 19.39 -31.37 3.99
N LYS A 725 18.31 -30.65 4.32
CA LYS A 725 17.13 -30.46 3.46
C LYS A 725 17.18 -29.08 2.84
N ILE A 726 16.97 -28.99 1.53
CA ILE A 726 16.94 -27.71 0.80
C ILE A 726 15.54 -27.50 0.21
N PHE A 727 14.95 -26.35 0.49
CA PHE A 727 13.77 -25.84 -0.20
C PHE A 727 14.13 -24.55 -0.93
N TYR A 728 13.67 -24.38 -2.18
CA TYR A 728 13.88 -23.16 -2.94
C TYR A 728 12.56 -22.62 -3.52
N ARG A 729 12.53 -21.31 -3.75
CA ARG A 729 11.46 -20.60 -4.45
C ARG A 729 12.05 -19.55 -5.38
N VAL A 730 11.57 -19.51 -6.61
CA VAL A 730 11.93 -18.57 -7.65
C VAL A 730 10.73 -17.72 -8.01
N THR A 731 10.84 -16.44 -7.76
CA THR A 731 9.83 -15.43 -8.11
C THR A 731 10.37 -14.51 -9.19
N ARG A 732 9.49 -13.99 -10.04
CA ARG A 732 9.79 -13.10 -11.15
C ARG A 732 9.07 -11.79 -10.96
N GLU A 733 9.81 -10.71 -11.10
CA GLU A 733 9.30 -9.34 -11.17
C GLU A 733 9.66 -8.74 -12.52
N THR A 734 8.74 -7.98 -13.11
CA THR A 734 8.99 -7.28 -14.38
C THR A 734 9.85 -6.04 -14.13
N VAL A 735 10.95 -5.90 -14.87
CA VAL A 735 11.80 -4.70 -14.83
C VAL A 735 11.32 -3.75 -15.91
N TRP A 736 10.50 -2.80 -15.49
CA TRP A 736 10.01 -1.76 -16.38
C TRP A 736 11.11 -0.74 -16.69
N PRO A 737 11.23 -0.29 -17.95
CA PRO A 737 12.11 0.82 -18.29
C PRO A 737 11.83 2.05 -17.42
N TRP A 738 12.86 2.82 -17.08
CA TRP A 738 12.75 3.97 -16.17
C TRP A 738 11.65 4.99 -16.59
N TRP A 739 11.43 5.16 -17.90
CA TRP A 739 10.40 6.04 -18.47
C TRP A 739 8.98 5.46 -18.39
N TYR A 740 8.81 4.14 -18.19
CA TYR A 740 7.51 3.48 -18.11
C TYR A 740 6.65 4.09 -16.99
N TRP A 741 7.26 4.34 -15.84
CA TRP A 741 6.62 4.91 -14.65
C TRP A 741 6.07 6.32 -14.82
N TRP A 742 6.41 7.01 -15.92
CA TRP A 742 5.84 8.31 -16.28
C TRP A 742 4.51 8.21 -17.00
N PHE A 743 4.26 7.11 -17.70
CA PHE A 743 3.08 6.93 -18.56
C PHE A 743 2.11 5.87 -18.02
N TYR A 744 2.62 4.91 -17.26
CA TYR A 744 1.87 3.78 -16.75
C TYR A 744 2.06 3.66 -15.23
N ARG A 745 0.93 3.55 -14.52
CA ARG A 745 0.87 3.33 -13.07
C ARG A 745 -0.36 2.47 -12.78
N SER A 746 -0.32 1.19 -13.13
CA SER A 746 -1.31 0.25 -12.61
C SER A 746 -0.73 -0.47 -11.38
N GLN A 747 -1.60 -0.86 -10.44
CA GLN A 747 -1.18 -1.76 -9.36
C GLN A 747 -0.84 -3.17 -9.90
N GLU A 748 -1.37 -3.53 -11.08
CA GLU A 748 -1.09 -4.80 -11.77
C GLU A 748 0.37 -4.91 -12.23
N ASP A 749 1.05 -3.79 -12.50
CA ASP A 749 2.44 -3.74 -12.96
C ASP A 749 3.49 -4.16 -11.92
N ARG A 750 3.10 -4.33 -10.64
CA ARG A 750 3.99 -4.65 -9.51
C ARG A 750 3.80 -6.06 -8.96
N HIS A 751 3.22 -6.97 -9.74
CA HIS A 751 2.97 -8.32 -9.27
C HIS A 751 4.23 -9.20 -9.31
N THR A 752 4.49 -9.93 -8.23
CA THR A 752 5.51 -10.98 -8.17
C THR A 752 4.91 -12.30 -8.65
N TYR A 753 5.50 -12.91 -9.67
CA TYR A 753 5.03 -14.19 -10.20
C TYR A 753 5.93 -15.33 -9.74
N GLU A 754 5.38 -16.35 -9.07
CA GLU A 754 6.13 -17.57 -8.82
C GLU A 754 6.35 -18.35 -10.12
N VAL A 755 7.61 -18.67 -10.40
CA VAL A 755 8.07 -19.32 -11.64
C VAL A 755 8.51 -20.76 -11.39
N ALA A 756 9.14 -21.02 -10.24
CA ALA A 756 9.52 -22.35 -9.81
C ALA A 756 9.61 -22.39 -8.28
N ALA A 757 9.42 -23.56 -7.71
CA ALA A 757 9.82 -23.86 -6.34
C ALA A 757 10.07 -25.37 -6.26
N GLY A 758 10.66 -25.84 -5.17
CA GLY A 758 10.89 -27.28 -4.99
C GLY A 758 11.93 -27.59 -3.94
N ASN A 759 12.25 -28.88 -3.83
CA ASN A 759 13.36 -29.35 -3.01
C ASN A 759 14.60 -29.56 -3.86
N ALA A 760 15.78 -29.33 -3.29
CA ALA A 760 17.07 -29.66 -3.89
C ALA A 760 17.88 -30.61 -2.99
N SER A 761 18.88 -31.28 -3.56
CA SER A 761 19.81 -32.13 -2.82
C SER A 761 21.12 -31.38 -2.56
N LEU A 762 21.70 -31.62 -1.39
CA LEU A 762 23.01 -31.10 -1.00
C LEU A 762 24.07 -32.17 -1.31
N ASP A 763 25.11 -31.78 -2.03
CA ASP A 763 26.26 -32.64 -2.34
C ASP A 763 27.21 -32.73 -1.14
N LYS A 764 28.06 -33.78 -1.12
CA LYS A 764 29.00 -34.02 -0.01
C LYS A 764 30.01 -32.90 0.21
N ASP A 765 30.25 -32.07 -0.81
CA ASP A 765 31.14 -30.92 -0.79
C ASP A 765 30.41 -29.61 -0.38
N GLY A 766 29.13 -29.71 0.02
CA GLY A 766 28.30 -28.60 0.47
C GLY A 766 27.72 -27.76 -0.65
N THR A 767 27.82 -28.21 -1.91
CA THR A 767 27.22 -27.52 -3.05
C THR A 767 25.82 -28.04 -3.35
N PHE A 768 25.01 -27.22 -4.01
CA PHE A 768 23.68 -27.62 -4.48
C PHE A 768 23.29 -26.87 -5.75
N THR A 769 22.33 -27.44 -6.48
CA THR A 769 21.89 -26.91 -7.77
C THR A 769 20.37 -26.73 -7.82
N ILE A 770 19.93 -25.57 -8.30
CA ILE A 770 18.51 -25.23 -8.48
C ILE A 770 18.21 -25.07 -9.98
N PRO A 771 17.52 -26.04 -10.60
CA PRO A 771 17.08 -25.93 -11.98
C PRO A 771 15.76 -25.15 -12.07
N PHE A 772 15.66 -24.22 -13.01
CA PHE A 772 14.38 -23.62 -13.38
C PHE A 772 14.39 -23.08 -14.81
N ILE A 773 13.22 -22.77 -15.37
CA ILE A 773 13.08 -22.12 -16.68
C ILE A 773 12.57 -20.69 -16.44
N PRO A 774 13.35 -19.64 -16.73
CA PRO A 774 12.95 -18.25 -16.56
C PRO A 774 11.98 -17.87 -17.69
N LYS A 775 10.69 -18.17 -17.50
CA LYS A 775 9.66 -17.90 -18.52
C LYS A 775 9.40 -16.39 -18.65
N ALA A 776 9.41 -15.89 -19.88
CA ALA A 776 8.94 -14.56 -20.22
C ALA A 776 7.41 -14.50 -20.17
N ASP A 777 6.85 -13.30 -19.99
CA ASP A 777 5.43 -13.07 -20.22
C ASP A 777 5.18 -12.93 -21.74
N PRO A 778 4.37 -13.80 -22.37
CA PRO A 778 4.12 -13.75 -23.81
C PRO A 778 3.30 -12.52 -24.24
N SER A 779 2.64 -11.83 -23.31
CA SER A 779 1.86 -10.62 -23.60
C SER A 779 2.72 -9.34 -23.67
N LEU A 780 3.97 -9.41 -23.19
CA LEU A 780 4.88 -8.27 -23.11
C LEU A 780 5.89 -8.25 -24.26
N SER A 781 6.41 -7.07 -24.59
CA SER A 781 7.42 -6.90 -25.65
C SER A 781 8.75 -7.57 -25.29
N GLN A 782 9.52 -7.96 -26.30
CA GLN A 782 10.83 -8.56 -26.13
C GLN A 782 11.88 -7.61 -25.52
N ASP A 783 11.62 -6.31 -25.51
CA ASP A 783 12.52 -5.30 -24.91
C ASP A 783 12.43 -5.27 -23.36
N ILE A 784 11.50 -6.03 -22.77
CA ILE A 784 11.32 -6.11 -21.32
C ILE A 784 12.27 -7.13 -20.72
N SER A 785 12.94 -6.74 -19.63
CA SER A 785 13.71 -7.64 -18.79
C SER A 785 12.95 -7.96 -17.50
N TYR A 786 13.38 -9.03 -16.83
CA TYR A 786 12.77 -9.52 -15.61
C TYR A 786 13.85 -9.72 -14.56
N THR A 787 13.43 -9.66 -13.31
CA THR A 787 14.24 -9.97 -12.16
C THR A 787 13.73 -11.25 -11.52
N PHE A 788 14.58 -12.27 -11.48
CA PHE A 788 14.28 -13.55 -10.85
C PHE A 788 14.92 -13.61 -9.48
N LYS A 789 14.12 -13.53 -8.43
CA LYS A 789 14.56 -13.68 -7.05
C LYS A 789 14.48 -15.15 -6.65
N VAL A 790 15.62 -15.73 -6.29
CA VAL A 790 15.76 -17.10 -5.83
C VAL A 790 15.97 -17.05 -4.32
N ASP A 791 14.98 -17.52 -3.57
CA ASP A 791 15.04 -17.75 -2.13
C ASP A 791 15.36 -19.23 -1.88
N VAL A 792 16.28 -19.52 -0.96
CA VAL A 792 16.68 -20.87 -0.57
C VAL A 792 16.72 -20.97 0.94
N GLU A 793 16.23 -22.09 1.46
CA GLU A 793 16.18 -22.47 2.86
C GLU A 793 16.88 -23.83 3.01
N ILE A 794 17.92 -23.89 3.84
CA ILE A 794 18.71 -25.11 4.10
C ILE A 794 18.69 -25.44 5.58
N THR A 795 18.24 -26.64 5.92
CA THR A 795 18.29 -27.19 7.28
C THR A 795 19.39 -28.24 7.36
N ASP A 796 20.37 -28.07 8.25
CA ASP A 796 21.44 -29.04 8.49
C ASP A 796 20.97 -30.26 9.30
N GLU A 797 21.87 -31.23 9.52
CA GLU A 797 21.60 -32.42 10.36
C GLU A 797 21.35 -32.09 11.84
N GLY A 798 21.84 -30.95 12.33
CA GLY A 798 21.61 -30.44 13.67
C GLY A 798 20.27 -29.73 13.85
N GLY A 799 19.48 -29.59 12.78
CA GLY A 799 18.20 -28.88 12.76
C GLY A 799 18.32 -27.35 12.67
N GLU A 800 19.53 -26.82 12.49
CA GLU A 800 19.75 -25.39 12.24
C GLU A 800 19.36 -25.06 10.79
N THR A 801 18.44 -24.10 10.61
CA THR A 801 17.96 -23.68 9.27
C THR A 801 18.51 -22.30 8.92
N ARG A 802 19.10 -22.17 7.72
CA ARG A 802 19.66 -20.93 7.17
C ARG A 802 19.04 -20.60 5.82
N ASN A 803 18.84 -19.32 5.59
CA ASN A 803 18.24 -18.80 4.37
C ASN A 803 19.26 -18.02 3.56
N ALA A 804 19.19 -18.13 2.23
CA ALA A 804 19.89 -17.29 1.29
C ALA A 804 18.91 -16.77 0.24
N SER A 805 19.12 -15.54 -0.22
CA SER A 805 18.34 -14.97 -1.31
C SER A 805 19.27 -14.24 -2.26
N ASN A 806 19.08 -14.43 -3.56
CA ASN A 806 19.81 -13.69 -4.58
C ASN A 806 18.89 -13.38 -5.76
N THR A 807 19.27 -12.36 -6.51
CA THR A 807 18.45 -11.75 -7.53
C THR A 807 19.19 -11.79 -8.86
N TYR A 808 18.54 -12.35 -9.88
CA TYR A 808 19.13 -12.59 -11.19
C TYR A 808 18.33 -11.83 -12.26
N PRO A 809 18.87 -10.73 -12.80
CA PRO A 809 18.23 -10.02 -13.88
C PRO A 809 18.45 -10.77 -15.21
N ILE A 810 17.36 -11.08 -15.91
CA ILE A 810 17.33 -11.89 -17.14
C ILE A 810 16.41 -11.21 -18.15
N GLY A 811 16.87 -11.01 -19.37
CA GLY A 811 16.11 -10.41 -20.46
C GLY A 811 16.32 -11.16 -21.78
N PHE A 812 15.63 -10.73 -22.84
CA PHE A 812 15.94 -11.18 -24.20
C PHE A 812 17.28 -10.60 -24.70
N VAL A 813 17.71 -9.47 -24.12
CA VAL A 813 19.00 -8.82 -24.38
C VAL A 813 19.86 -8.88 -23.10
N ALA A 814 21.07 -9.43 -23.19
CA ALA A 814 21.95 -9.60 -22.01
C ALA A 814 22.81 -8.38 -21.67
N ILE A 815 22.78 -7.35 -22.51
CA ILE A 815 23.56 -6.12 -22.34
C ILE A 815 22.65 -4.91 -22.18
N GLN A 816 23.15 -3.90 -21.48
CA GLN A 816 22.57 -2.57 -21.37
C GLN A 816 23.67 -1.50 -21.42
N ALA A 817 23.27 -0.25 -21.58
CA ALA A 817 24.19 0.88 -21.59
C ALA A 817 23.61 2.08 -20.84
N GLU A 818 24.50 2.81 -20.17
CA GLU A 818 24.17 4.01 -19.40
C GLU A 818 24.90 5.22 -20.00
N LEU A 819 24.15 6.27 -20.33
CA LEU A 819 24.66 7.54 -20.83
C LEU A 819 24.87 8.49 -19.65
N GLN A 820 26.13 8.68 -19.25
CA GLN A 820 26.53 9.50 -18.10
C GLN A 820 26.93 10.90 -18.56
N MET A 821 26.07 11.87 -18.24
CA MET A 821 26.31 13.28 -18.53
C MET A 821 27.19 13.89 -17.41
N PRO A 822 28.29 14.59 -17.73
CA PRO A 822 29.14 15.24 -16.73
C PRO A 822 28.44 16.41 -16.03
N TYR A 823 27.47 17.04 -16.69
CA TYR A 823 26.71 18.18 -16.20
C TYR A 823 25.23 18.04 -16.52
N ASN A 824 24.37 18.76 -15.78
CA ASN A 824 22.92 18.74 -16.01
C ASN A 824 22.50 19.51 -17.29
N TYR A 825 23.33 20.45 -17.74
CA TYR A 825 23.15 21.17 -19.01
C TYR A 825 24.51 21.63 -19.55
N PHE A 826 24.52 21.96 -20.84
CA PHE A 826 25.68 22.49 -21.54
C PHE A 826 25.48 23.93 -22.03
N VAL A 827 26.52 24.62 -22.53
CA VAL A 827 26.44 25.95 -23.16
C VAL A 827 27.09 25.94 -24.57
N PRO A 828 26.70 26.83 -25.51
CA PRO A 828 27.02 26.64 -26.92
C PRO A 828 28.49 26.56 -27.31
N GLU A 829 29.37 27.16 -26.51
CA GLU A 829 30.79 27.29 -26.82
C GLU A 829 31.67 26.20 -26.20
N GLU A 830 31.08 25.26 -25.46
CA GLU A 830 31.82 24.20 -24.77
C GLU A 830 31.81 22.88 -25.55
N ASP A 831 32.91 22.14 -25.42
CA ASP A 831 33.02 20.79 -25.97
C ASP A 831 32.22 19.83 -25.09
N ILE A 832 31.48 18.92 -25.73
CA ILE A 832 30.57 18.00 -25.04
C ILE A 832 31.15 16.60 -25.09
N GLU A 833 31.54 16.09 -23.93
CA GLU A 833 32.02 14.72 -23.75
C GLU A 833 31.03 13.94 -22.87
N ILE A 834 30.46 12.85 -23.42
CA ILE A 834 29.45 12.04 -22.75
C ILE A 834 29.99 10.63 -22.58
N SER A 835 30.09 10.16 -21.34
CA SER A 835 30.58 8.81 -21.06
C SER A 835 29.46 7.79 -21.28
N VAL A 836 29.79 6.69 -21.96
CA VAL A 836 28.88 5.57 -22.18
C VAL A 836 29.44 4.36 -21.45
N LEU A 837 28.69 3.86 -20.47
CA LEU A 837 29.03 2.66 -19.71
C LEU A 837 28.20 1.47 -20.21
N ARG A 838 28.85 0.55 -20.92
CA ARG A 838 28.28 -0.72 -21.38
C ARG A 838 28.48 -1.79 -20.30
N LYS A 839 27.38 -2.42 -19.87
CA LYS A 839 27.35 -3.38 -18.76
C LYS A 839 26.32 -4.47 -19.01
N ASP A 840 26.49 -5.63 -18.40
CA ASP A 840 25.44 -6.64 -18.39
C ASP A 840 24.26 -6.23 -17.48
N LEU A 841 23.20 -7.03 -17.49
CA LEU A 841 22.02 -6.77 -16.65
C LEU A 841 22.33 -6.84 -15.13
N SER A 842 23.45 -7.47 -14.73
CA SER A 842 23.92 -7.53 -13.34
C SER A 842 24.86 -6.36 -12.97
N ASN A 843 24.91 -5.32 -13.81
CA ASN A 843 25.78 -4.14 -13.67
C ASN A 843 27.28 -4.42 -13.75
N VAL A 844 27.71 -5.54 -14.33
CA VAL A 844 29.13 -5.81 -14.56
C VAL A 844 29.54 -5.18 -15.89
N PRO A 845 30.59 -4.33 -15.95
CA PRO A 845 31.03 -3.72 -17.20
C PRO A 845 31.50 -4.75 -18.24
N LYS A 846 31.28 -4.46 -19.52
CA LYS A 846 31.60 -5.36 -20.64
C LYS A 846 32.15 -4.63 -21.86
N ALA A 847 33.26 -5.13 -22.41
CA ALA A 847 33.82 -4.68 -23.69
C ALA A 847 32.88 -5.00 -24.87
N GLY A 848 32.88 -4.15 -25.90
CA GLY A 848 32.04 -4.32 -27.08
C GLY A 848 31.99 -3.09 -27.98
N LYS A 849 31.26 -3.20 -29.10
CA LYS A 849 31.05 -2.09 -30.05
C LYS A 849 29.69 -1.44 -29.84
N GLY A 850 29.62 -0.14 -30.11
CA GLY A 850 28.39 0.63 -30.07
C GLY A 850 28.33 1.67 -31.18
N GLU A 851 27.15 2.20 -31.41
CA GLU A 851 26.86 3.27 -32.36
C GLU A 851 26.06 4.36 -31.63
N TYR A 852 26.32 5.62 -31.94
CA TYR A 852 25.54 6.74 -31.43
C TYR A 852 24.98 7.59 -32.57
N ARG A 853 23.84 8.23 -32.30
CA ARG A 853 23.22 9.21 -33.20
C ARG A 853 22.65 10.37 -32.38
N LEU A 854 23.06 11.58 -32.73
CA LEU A 854 22.57 12.82 -32.13
C LEU A 854 21.51 13.47 -33.01
N VAL A 855 20.39 13.85 -32.41
CA VAL A 855 19.32 14.64 -33.05
C VAL A 855 18.99 15.88 -32.24
N LYS A 856 18.46 16.90 -32.92
CA LYS A 856 17.76 18.01 -32.28
C LYS A 856 16.31 17.59 -31.95
N LEU A 857 15.74 18.16 -30.89
CA LEU A 857 14.33 17.94 -30.54
C LEU A 857 13.42 19.00 -31.17
N LEU A 858 12.32 18.55 -31.77
CA LEU A 858 11.29 19.40 -32.35
C LEU A 858 10.42 19.98 -31.23
N GLN A 859 10.49 21.30 -31.06
CA GLN A 859 9.70 21.99 -30.06
C GLN A 859 8.22 22.13 -30.48
N PRO A 860 7.27 22.04 -29.53
CA PRO A 860 5.85 22.27 -29.83
C PRO A 860 5.59 23.74 -30.21
N LYS A 861 4.53 23.98 -30.99
CA LYS A 861 4.15 25.33 -31.44
C LYS A 861 3.70 26.25 -30.31
N GLN A 862 3.27 25.69 -29.18
CA GLN A 862 2.83 26.42 -27.99
C GLN A 862 3.48 25.81 -26.74
N VAL A 863 3.56 26.60 -25.67
CA VAL A 863 4.07 26.13 -24.39
C VAL A 863 3.24 24.94 -23.92
N MET A 864 3.94 23.84 -23.61
CA MET A 864 3.35 22.59 -23.18
C MET A 864 3.13 22.61 -21.67
N THR A 865 1.93 23.01 -21.25
CA THR A 865 1.49 22.99 -19.85
C THR A 865 1.03 21.58 -19.42
N PRO A 866 0.88 21.29 -18.12
CA PRO A 866 0.50 19.96 -17.62
C PRO A 866 -0.78 19.39 -18.25
N ASN A 867 -1.79 20.24 -18.44
CA ASN A 867 -3.06 19.88 -19.09
C ASN A 867 -2.97 19.63 -20.61
N ARG A 868 -1.87 20.05 -21.25
CA ARG A 868 -1.57 19.83 -22.68
C ARG A 868 -0.59 18.68 -22.90
N TYR A 869 -0.04 18.12 -21.82
CA TYR A 869 0.87 17.00 -21.89
C TYR A 869 0.15 15.78 -22.48
N PRO A 870 0.75 15.06 -23.45
CA PRO A 870 0.09 13.92 -24.09
C PRO A 870 -0.43 12.86 -23.11
N MET A 871 -1.57 12.25 -23.44
CA MET A 871 -2.14 11.13 -22.69
C MET A 871 -2.68 10.08 -23.66
N ASN A 872 -2.31 8.82 -23.42
CA ASN A 872 -2.92 7.68 -24.09
C ASN A 872 -4.16 7.26 -23.30
N SER A 873 -5.29 7.09 -23.98
CA SER A 873 -6.52 6.62 -23.37
C SER A 873 -6.57 5.09 -23.42
N SER A 874 -6.87 4.45 -22.28
CA SER A 874 -7.05 3.00 -22.17
C SER A 874 -8.37 2.50 -22.79
N PHE A 875 -9.28 3.41 -23.18
CA PHE A 875 -10.60 3.07 -23.71
C PHE A 875 -10.60 2.66 -25.19
N GLY A 876 -9.47 2.79 -25.89
CA GLY A 876 -9.35 2.40 -27.30
C GLY A 876 -10.42 3.06 -28.17
N LYS A 877 -11.26 2.25 -28.85
CA LYS A 877 -12.34 2.73 -29.73
C LYS A 877 -13.48 3.45 -29.01
N PHE A 878 -13.67 3.21 -27.69
CA PHE A 878 -14.70 3.86 -26.88
C PHE A 878 -14.24 5.19 -26.28
N SER A 879 -13.00 5.61 -26.54
CA SER A 879 -12.44 6.86 -26.01
C SER A 879 -13.16 8.10 -26.53
N ILE A 880 -13.62 8.96 -25.60
CA ILE A 880 -14.20 10.28 -25.91
C ILE A 880 -13.15 11.40 -25.79
N PRO A 881 -13.37 12.61 -26.34
CA PRO A 881 -12.37 13.67 -26.33
C PRO A 881 -11.82 14.03 -24.94
N GLY A 882 -12.67 14.04 -23.91
CA GLY A 882 -12.22 14.34 -22.55
C GLY A 882 -11.36 13.23 -21.92
N ASP A 883 -11.48 11.97 -22.34
CA ASP A 883 -10.59 10.88 -21.89
C ASP A 883 -9.15 11.04 -22.41
N LYS A 884 -8.93 11.96 -23.34
CA LYS A 884 -7.61 12.31 -23.90
C LYS A 884 -7.09 13.64 -23.34
N MET A 885 -7.81 14.23 -22.40
CA MET A 885 -7.46 15.51 -21.76
C MET A 885 -7.03 15.28 -20.32
N ARG A 886 -6.07 16.09 -19.89
CA ARG A 886 -5.60 16.16 -18.50
C ARG A 886 -6.28 17.32 -17.78
N PRO A 887 -6.62 17.15 -16.48
CA PRO A 887 -7.23 18.22 -15.72
C PRO A 887 -6.26 19.39 -15.52
N ARG A 888 -6.81 20.60 -15.34
CA ARG A 888 -6.01 21.81 -15.16
C ARG A 888 -5.26 21.88 -13.82
N TRP A 889 -5.70 21.12 -12.83
CA TRP A 889 -5.10 21.01 -11.50
C TRP A 889 -4.10 19.85 -11.38
N GLU A 890 -3.74 19.18 -12.49
CA GLU A 890 -2.70 18.15 -12.45
C GLU A 890 -1.34 18.79 -12.13
N SER A 891 -0.54 18.12 -11.30
CA SER A 891 0.80 18.57 -10.96
C SER A 891 1.68 18.66 -12.21
N ASP A 892 2.67 19.56 -12.16
CA ASP A 892 3.62 19.74 -13.24
C ASP A 892 4.43 18.47 -13.53
N LYS A 893 4.96 18.40 -14.75
CA LYS A 893 5.82 17.31 -15.23
C LYS A 893 7.29 17.72 -15.06
N THR A 894 8.17 16.74 -14.90
CA THR A 894 9.61 17.03 -14.84
C THR A 894 10.13 17.45 -16.21
N LEU A 895 11.28 18.13 -16.25
CA LEU A 895 11.92 18.52 -17.50
C LEU A 895 12.15 17.31 -18.41
N GLU A 896 12.61 16.19 -17.85
CA GLU A 896 12.88 14.97 -18.59
C GLU A 896 11.62 14.39 -19.21
N GLN A 897 10.47 14.43 -18.51
CA GLN A 897 9.18 14.02 -19.06
C GLN A 897 8.79 14.86 -20.28
N TYR A 898 8.91 16.18 -20.18
CA TYR A 898 8.65 17.08 -21.30
C TYR A 898 9.57 16.77 -22.49
N LEU A 899 10.88 16.68 -22.27
CA LEU A 899 11.86 16.40 -23.33
C LEU A 899 11.63 15.01 -23.97
N TYR A 900 11.30 14.00 -23.18
CA TYR A 900 11.02 12.66 -23.68
C TYR A 900 9.82 12.62 -24.64
N SER A 901 8.81 13.46 -24.39
CA SER A 901 7.62 13.56 -25.24
C SER A 901 7.84 14.32 -26.56
N PHE A 902 8.93 15.08 -26.69
CA PHE A 902 9.26 15.78 -27.93
C PHE A 902 9.73 14.82 -29.02
N LYS A 903 9.32 15.14 -30.25
CA LYS A 903 9.69 14.37 -31.44
C LYS A 903 11.12 14.71 -31.88
N ASP A 904 11.75 13.79 -32.59
CA ASP A 904 13.02 14.03 -33.26
C ASP A 904 12.84 15.04 -34.40
N ASP A 905 13.82 15.92 -34.58
CA ASP A 905 13.98 16.84 -35.71
C ASP A 905 15.18 16.38 -36.57
N ALA A 906 16.06 17.29 -36.98
CA ALA A 906 17.23 16.96 -37.79
C ALA A 906 18.27 16.09 -37.05
N LYS A 907 18.83 15.10 -37.78
CA LYS A 907 20.04 14.37 -37.39
C LYS A 907 21.25 15.28 -37.56
N LEU A 908 22.07 15.38 -36.53
CA LEU A 908 23.23 16.28 -36.50
C LEU A 908 24.56 15.55 -36.57
N SER A 909 24.68 14.39 -35.94
CA SER A 909 25.91 13.59 -35.92
C SER A 909 25.61 12.12 -35.68
N GLU A 910 26.51 11.25 -36.12
CA GLU A 910 26.52 9.82 -35.79
C GLU A 910 27.96 9.30 -35.77
N GLY A 911 28.19 8.16 -35.13
CA GLY A 911 29.51 7.54 -35.10
C GLY A 911 29.53 6.22 -34.35
N THR A 912 30.67 5.54 -34.37
CA THR A 912 30.90 4.26 -33.68
C THR A 912 31.76 4.44 -32.43
N LEU A 913 31.56 3.58 -31.45
CA LEU A 913 32.31 3.53 -30.19
C LEU A 913 32.86 2.13 -29.96
N GLU A 914 34.05 2.07 -29.36
CA GLU A 914 34.62 0.83 -28.82
C GLU A 914 34.74 0.96 -27.30
N HIS A 915 34.27 -0.07 -26.58
CA HIS A 915 34.29 -0.15 -25.13
C HIS A 915 35.37 -1.14 -24.68
N ALA A 916 36.22 -0.72 -23.74
CA ALA A 916 37.23 -1.59 -23.13
C ALA A 916 36.60 -2.54 -22.09
N GLN A 917 37.44 -3.35 -21.40
CA GLN A 917 36.97 -4.31 -20.38
C GLN A 917 36.28 -3.65 -19.18
N ASP A 918 36.58 -2.37 -18.91
CA ASP A 918 35.87 -1.56 -17.92
C ASP A 918 34.50 -1.05 -18.42
N GLY A 919 34.10 -1.44 -19.63
CA GLY A 919 32.83 -1.09 -20.27
C GLY A 919 32.70 0.36 -20.68
N LYS A 920 33.73 1.20 -20.53
CA LYS A 920 33.62 2.65 -20.78
C LYS A 920 34.01 3.00 -22.21
N SER A 921 33.28 3.97 -22.77
CA SER A 921 33.65 4.70 -23.98
C SER A 921 33.19 6.15 -23.87
N LEU A 922 33.61 7.00 -24.80
CA LEU A 922 33.36 8.44 -24.75
C LEU A 922 32.81 8.93 -26.09
N VAL A 923 31.61 9.51 -26.07
CA VAL A 923 31.06 10.26 -27.20
C VAL A 923 31.59 11.69 -27.12
N LYS A 924 32.31 12.12 -28.15
CA LYS A 924 32.75 13.51 -28.32
C LYS A 924 31.89 14.19 -29.36
N LEU A 925 31.17 15.23 -28.95
CA LEU A 925 30.33 16.01 -29.84
C LEU A 925 30.98 17.38 -30.08
N ASN A 926 30.88 17.87 -31.31
CA ASN A 926 31.25 19.23 -31.65
C ASN A 926 30.35 20.22 -30.86
N LYS A 927 30.85 21.45 -30.70
CA LYS A 927 30.08 22.58 -30.16
C LYS A 927 28.69 22.66 -30.79
N LEU A 928 27.66 22.69 -29.93
CA LEU A 928 26.27 22.70 -30.34
C LEU A 928 25.66 24.08 -30.11
N SER A 929 24.75 24.51 -30.97
CA SER A 929 23.95 25.73 -30.70
C SER A 929 23.03 25.54 -29.48
N ALA A 930 22.47 26.63 -28.96
CA ALA A 930 21.51 26.53 -27.86
C ALA A 930 20.23 25.79 -28.32
N GLY A 931 19.81 24.78 -27.57
CA GLY A 931 18.81 23.82 -28.03
C GLY A 931 18.54 22.67 -27.06
N ALA A 932 17.51 21.88 -27.35
CA ALA A 932 17.26 20.60 -26.72
C ALA A 932 17.64 19.47 -27.68
N TYR A 933 18.33 18.46 -27.17
CA TYR A 933 18.95 17.41 -27.97
C TYR A 933 18.63 16.03 -27.39
N ARG A 934 18.72 15.01 -28.24
CA ARG A 934 18.60 13.60 -27.84
C ARG A 934 19.74 12.80 -28.45
N LEU A 935 20.47 12.10 -27.58
CA LEU A 935 21.51 11.16 -27.96
C LEU A 935 20.93 9.75 -27.90
N TYR A 936 20.89 9.07 -29.05
CA TYR A 936 20.62 7.64 -29.15
C TYR A 936 21.94 6.87 -29.07
N TYR A 937 21.91 5.73 -28.40
CA TYR A 937 23.01 4.78 -28.36
C TYR A 937 22.48 3.37 -28.58
N LYS A 938 23.18 2.62 -29.44
CA LYS A 938 22.85 1.26 -29.83
C LYS A 938 24.07 0.36 -29.65
N THR A 939 23.88 -0.84 -29.13
CA THR A 939 24.92 -1.88 -29.02
C THR A 939 24.31 -3.26 -29.23
N GLN A 940 25.13 -4.30 -29.28
CA GLN A 940 24.70 -5.69 -29.36
C GLN A 940 25.26 -6.50 -28.20
N ASP A 941 24.51 -7.49 -27.76
CA ASP A 941 25.01 -8.52 -26.85
C ASP A 941 25.78 -9.63 -27.61
N ASP A 942 26.32 -10.60 -26.86
CA ASP A 942 27.09 -11.71 -27.42
C ASP A 942 26.24 -12.66 -28.29
N TRP A 943 24.90 -12.53 -28.25
CA TRP A 943 23.96 -13.28 -29.08
C TRP A 943 23.56 -12.52 -30.37
N GLY A 944 24.06 -11.29 -30.56
CA GLY A 944 23.72 -10.42 -31.69
C GLY A 944 22.40 -9.67 -31.53
N THR A 945 21.76 -9.74 -30.36
CA THR A 945 20.52 -9.01 -30.08
C THR A 945 20.83 -7.55 -29.81
N VAL A 946 20.07 -6.65 -30.43
CA VAL A 946 20.28 -5.21 -30.34
C VAL A 946 19.71 -4.65 -29.04
N TYR A 947 20.51 -3.87 -28.32
CA TYR A 947 20.07 -2.98 -27.25
C TYR A 947 20.10 -1.52 -27.73
N GLU A 948 19.04 -0.76 -27.48
CA GLU A 948 18.98 0.68 -27.75
C GLU A 948 18.55 1.46 -26.50
N THR A 949 19.20 2.60 -26.27
CA THR A 949 18.84 3.55 -25.21
C THR A 949 19.00 4.98 -25.71
N ARG A 950 18.42 5.94 -24.98
CA ARG A 950 18.50 7.35 -25.31
C ARG A 950 18.57 8.24 -24.07
N LYS A 951 19.16 9.42 -24.22
CA LYS A 951 19.18 10.46 -23.20
C LYS A 951 18.98 11.84 -23.83
N GLU A 952 18.03 12.58 -23.29
CA GLU A 952 17.80 13.99 -23.61
C GLU A 952 18.66 14.90 -22.73
N PHE A 953 19.16 15.99 -23.32
CA PHE A 953 19.93 17.01 -22.61
C PHE A 953 19.73 18.40 -23.24
N LEU A 954 20.13 19.45 -22.53
CA LEU A 954 20.01 20.83 -22.97
C LEU A 954 21.36 21.47 -23.21
N VAL A 955 21.43 22.32 -24.24
CA VAL A 955 22.45 23.34 -24.42
C VAL A 955 21.78 24.68 -24.15
N ALA A 956 21.99 25.23 -22.96
CA ALA A 956 21.39 26.44 -22.45
C ALA A 956 22.00 27.70 -23.09
N GLY A 957 21.15 28.60 -23.56
CA GLY A 957 21.56 29.89 -24.10
C GLY A 957 20.52 30.97 -23.81
N LYS A 958 20.95 32.24 -23.83
CA LYS A 958 20.08 33.39 -23.53
C LYS A 958 18.88 33.47 -24.49
N ASP A 959 19.09 33.13 -25.76
CA ASP A 959 18.05 33.19 -26.80
C ASP A 959 17.22 31.90 -26.94
N PHE A 960 17.57 30.84 -26.20
CA PHE A 960 16.94 29.52 -26.35
C PHE A 960 15.64 29.37 -25.54
N LYS A 961 14.49 29.58 -26.17
CA LYS A 961 13.19 29.34 -25.53
C LYS A 961 12.80 27.87 -25.63
N LEU A 962 12.84 27.14 -24.51
CA LEU A 962 12.28 25.80 -24.41
C LEU A 962 10.77 25.90 -24.15
N MET A 963 9.92 25.34 -25.01
CA MET A 963 8.46 25.52 -25.02
C MET A 963 7.73 24.75 -23.90
N ILE A 964 8.16 24.94 -22.65
CA ILE A 964 7.60 24.44 -21.40
C ILE A 964 7.41 25.60 -20.41
N PRO A 965 6.65 25.43 -19.30
CA PRO A 965 6.34 26.50 -18.34
C PRO A 965 7.58 27.23 -17.83
N PHE A 966 8.46 26.50 -17.15
CA PHE A 966 9.84 26.89 -16.89
C PHE A 966 10.65 25.69 -16.41
N PHE A 967 11.96 25.87 -16.32
CA PHE A 967 12.88 24.95 -15.66
C PHE A 967 14.01 25.73 -14.98
N LEU A 968 14.53 25.17 -13.89
CA LEU A 968 15.70 25.61 -13.16
C LEU A 968 16.69 24.47 -13.14
N LEU A 969 17.94 24.73 -13.53
CA LEU A 969 19.01 23.74 -13.51
C LEU A 969 20.25 24.36 -12.90
N VAL A 970 20.99 23.57 -12.14
CA VAL A 970 22.37 23.92 -11.76
C VAL A 970 23.33 23.05 -12.57
N LYS A 971 24.47 23.61 -13.01
CA LYS A 971 25.39 22.88 -13.89
C LYS A 971 25.94 21.61 -13.21
N SER A 972 26.32 21.76 -11.95
CA SER A 972 26.68 20.68 -11.02
C SER A 972 26.02 20.94 -9.67
N ASN A 973 25.48 19.89 -9.05
CA ASN A 973 24.95 19.97 -7.69
C ASN A 973 26.07 19.96 -6.64
N HIS A 974 27.29 19.57 -7.00
CA HIS A 974 28.45 19.55 -6.10
C HIS A 974 29.45 20.60 -6.57
N VAL A 975 29.74 21.58 -5.71
CA VAL A 975 30.63 22.71 -6.03
C VAL A 975 31.56 22.95 -4.85
N SER A 976 32.86 22.99 -5.10
CA SER A 976 33.87 23.21 -4.06
C SER A 976 34.02 24.68 -3.72
N ALA A 977 34.52 25.00 -2.52
CA ALA A 977 34.85 26.39 -2.20
C ALA A 977 35.94 26.92 -3.15
N GLY A 978 35.74 28.12 -3.68
CA GLY A 978 36.58 28.74 -4.72
C GLY A 978 36.05 28.58 -6.14
N GLU A 979 35.11 27.66 -6.38
CA GLU A 979 34.48 27.45 -7.69
C GLU A 979 33.20 28.29 -7.85
N LYS A 980 32.68 28.38 -9.08
CA LYS A 980 31.42 29.06 -9.37
C LYS A 980 30.29 28.06 -9.51
N ALA A 981 29.21 28.26 -8.76
CA ALA A 981 27.94 27.60 -9.02
C ALA A 981 27.21 28.34 -10.15
N GLU A 982 26.95 27.64 -11.26
CA GLU A 982 26.20 28.18 -12.40
C GLU A 982 24.77 27.64 -12.39
N ILE A 983 23.79 28.55 -12.40
CA ILE A 983 22.37 28.24 -12.33
C ILE A 983 21.68 28.83 -13.54
N PHE A 984 20.99 27.99 -14.31
CA PHE A 984 20.23 28.41 -15.47
C PHE A 984 18.73 28.34 -15.20
N PHE A 985 18.07 29.47 -15.40
CA PHE A 985 16.61 29.56 -15.46
C PHE A 985 16.19 29.74 -16.92
N GLY A 986 15.27 28.88 -17.38
CA GLY A 986 14.69 28.98 -18.72
C GLY A 986 13.18 28.89 -18.70
N THR A 987 12.54 29.56 -19.66
CA THR A 987 11.07 29.52 -19.84
C THR A 987 10.71 29.70 -21.32
N GLY A 988 9.68 28.97 -21.77
CA GLY A 988 9.11 29.14 -23.10
C GLY A 988 8.01 30.20 -23.15
N GLN A 989 7.47 30.57 -21.99
CA GLN A 989 6.38 31.52 -21.89
C GLN A 989 6.95 32.94 -21.96
N SER A 990 6.28 33.83 -22.70
CA SER A 990 6.63 35.26 -22.70
C SER A 990 5.66 36.04 -21.82
N GLY A 991 6.14 37.07 -21.12
CA GLY A 991 5.29 38.00 -20.36
C GLY A 991 4.86 37.56 -18.95
N GLN A 992 5.41 36.48 -18.41
CA GLN A 992 5.22 36.09 -17.00
C GLN A 992 6.24 36.74 -16.09
N SER A 993 5.90 36.75 -14.80
CA SER A 993 6.81 37.09 -13.71
C SER A 993 7.12 35.85 -12.88
N TYR A 994 8.40 35.68 -12.54
CA TYR A 994 8.89 34.62 -11.66
C TYR A 994 9.71 35.23 -10.53
N CYS A 995 9.70 34.60 -9.36
CA CYS A 995 10.49 35.02 -8.21
C CYS A 995 11.64 34.02 -8.01
N TYR A 996 12.88 34.51 -8.13
CA TYR A 996 14.09 33.78 -7.83
C TYR A 996 14.56 34.08 -6.41
N GLU A 997 14.92 33.05 -5.67
CA GLU A 997 15.36 33.17 -4.27
C GLU A 997 16.56 32.29 -4.00
N VAL A 998 17.43 32.75 -3.10
CA VAL A 998 18.56 31.99 -2.56
C VAL A 998 18.35 31.80 -1.07
N TYR A 999 18.44 30.56 -0.60
CA TYR A 999 18.30 30.19 0.80
C TYR A 999 19.55 29.48 1.31
N GLN A 1000 19.91 29.77 2.55
CA GLN A 1000 20.93 29.05 3.28
C GLN A 1000 20.49 28.89 4.74
N ALA A 1001 20.58 27.67 5.26
CA ALA A 1001 20.09 27.29 6.59
C ALA A 1001 18.63 27.73 6.84
N ASN A 1002 17.76 27.53 5.84
CA ASN A 1002 16.34 27.95 5.83
C ASN A 1002 16.11 29.47 6.01
N ARG A 1003 17.13 30.30 5.77
CA ARG A 1003 17.02 31.76 5.76
C ARG A 1003 17.14 32.29 4.35
N LEU A 1004 16.28 33.25 4.01
CA LEU A 1004 16.34 33.96 2.73
C LEU A 1004 17.61 34.84 2.71
N ILE A 1005 18.48 34.59 1.75
CA ILE A 1005 19.71 35.36 1.51
C ILE A 1005 19.44 36.48 0.50
N SER A 1006 18.75 36.16 -0.59
CA SER A 1006 18.37 37.14 -1.61
C SER A 1006 17.08 36.72 -2.33
N ARG A 1007 16.36 37.73 -2.85
CA ARG A 1007 15.14 37.57 -3.64
C ARG A 1007 15.16 38.55 -4.81
N GLU A 1008 14.80 38.07 -6.00
CA GLU A 1008 14.68 38.88 -7.21
C GLU A 1008 13.43 38.48 -8.02
N TRP A 1009 12.67 39.48 -8.48
CA TRP A 1009 11.58 39.28 -9.44
C TRP A 1009 12.09 39.40 -10.88
N ILE A 1010 12.03 38.30 -11.62
CA ILE A 1010 12.32 38.23 -13.05
C ILE A 1010 11.04 38.62 -13.81
N ASN A 1011 10.98 39.87 -14.24
CA ASN A 1011 9.88 40.39 -15.05
C ASN A 1011 10.12 40.12 -16.54
N HIS A 1012 9.04 39.90 -17.29
CA HIS A 1012 9.05 39.67 -18.73
C HIS A 1012 9.81 38.40 -19.17
N SER A 1013 9.55 37.26 -18.51
CA SER A 1013 10.02 35.89 -18.87
C SER A 1013 11.20 35.82 -19.85
N GLN A 1014 12.40 36.05 -19.34
CA GLN A 1014 13.63 35.87 -20.10
C GLN A 1014 14.48 34.80 -19.42
N ASN A 1015 15.17 34.01 -20.23
CA ASN A 1015 16.19 33.11 -19.72
C ASN A 1015 17.28 33.88 -19.01
N ARG A 1016 17.79 33.33 -17.91
CA ARG A 1016 18.86 33.95 -17.14
C ARG A 1016 19.85 32.90 -16.67
N LEU A 1017 21.12 33.26 -16.75
CA LEU A 1017 22.21 32.53 -16.13
C LEU A 1017 22.63 33.32 -14.89
N PHE A 1018 22.49 32.70 -13.73
CA PHE A 1018 23.00 33.21 -12.46
C PHE A 1018 24.34 32.52 -12.16
N SER A 1019 25.24 33.26 -11.53
CA SER A 1019 26.53 32.73 -11.09
C SER A 1019 26.79 33.17 -9.66
N HIS A 1020 27.11 32.22 -8.79
CA HIS A 1020 27.47 32.45 -7.39
C HIS A 1020 28.87 31.92 -7.15
N LEU A 1021 29.80 32.78 -6.70
CA LEU A 1021 31.13 32.34 -6.29
C LEU A 1021 31.03 31.67 -4.93
N VAL A 1022 31.33 30.38 -4.86
CA VAL A 1022 31.25 29.60 -3.63
C VAL A 1022 32.44 29.95 -2.73
N THR A 1023 32.15 30.34 -1.49
CA THR A 1023 33.16 30.70 -0.49
C THR A 1023 33.13 29.73 0.69
N GLU A 1024 34.09 29.85 1.62
CA GLU A 1024 34.09 29.06 2.85
C GLU A 1024 32.83 29.24 3.71
N LYS A 1025 32.10 30.35 3.57
CA LYS A 1025 30.82 30.56 4.28
C LYS A 1025 29.70 29.66 3.76
N ASP A 1026 29.82 29.23 2.50
CA ASP A 1026 28.82 28.44 1.79
C ASP A 1026 28.92 26.94 2.06
N ARG A 1027 29.94 26.50 2.82
CA ARG A 1027 30.09 25.13 3.30
C ARG A 1027 28.80 24.64 3.98
N GLY A 1028 28.41 23.40 3.68
CA GLY A 1028 27.10 22.83 4.01
C GLY A 1028 26.05 23.04 2.91
N GLY A 1029 26.33 23.92 1.94
CA GLY A 1029 25.49 24.15 0.76
C GLY A 1029 24.51 25.30 0.89
N PHE A 1030 23.75 25.51 -0.17
CA PHE A 1030 22.64 26.47 -0.24
C PHE A 1030 21.62 25.97 -1.27
N SER A 1031 20.39 26.48 -1.18
CA SER A 1031 19.31 26.14 -2.11
C SER A 1031 18.93 27.37 -2.92
N VAL A 1032 18.62 27.15 -4.20
CA VAL A 1032 18.05 28.17 -5.07
C VAL A 1032 16.66 27.75 -5.47
N ARG A 1033 15.71 28.68 -5.48
CA ARG A 1033 14.33 28.41 -5.82
C ARG A 1033 13.83 29.39 -6.87
N ILE A 1034 13.00 28.90 -7.77
CA ILE A 1034 12.17 29.74 -8.62
C ILE A 1034 10.72 29.32 -8.53
N PHE A 1035 9.83 30.30 -8.36
CA PHE A 1035 8.39 30.05 -8.37
C PHE A 1035 7.64 31.10 -9.18
N GLY A 1036 6.44 30.75 -9.61
CA GLY A 1036 5.53 31.65 -10.32
C GLY A 1036 4.16 31.04 -10.53
N VAL A 1037 3.23 31.85 -11.03
CA VAL A 1037 1.87 31.43 -11.36
C VAL A 1037 1.62 31.62 -12.85
N MET A 1038 1.05 30.62 -13.50
CA MET A 1038 0.65 30.69 -14.90
C MET A 1038 -0.66 29.95 -15.11
N ASP A 1039 -1.65 30.61 -15.72
CA ASP A 1039 -2.99 30.07 -16.00
C ASP A 1039 -3.60 29.31 -14.81
N TYR A 1040 -3.52 29.92 -13.62
CA TYR A 1040 -4.03 29.39 -12.35
C TYR A 1040 -3.40 28.06 -11.95
N ASN A 1041 -2.13 27.88 -12.29
CA ASN A 1041 -1.25 26.84 -11.76
C ASN A 1041 -0.06 27.50 -11.06
N SER A 1042 0.26 27.01 -9.86
CA SER A 1042 1.47 27.39 -9.15
C SER A 1042 2.60 26.45 -9.52
N TYR A 1043 3.71 27.02 -9.98
CA TYR A 1043 4.91 26.29 -10.36
C TYR A 1043 6.03 26.68 -9.40
N ASN A 1044 6.79 25.70 -8.95
CA ASN A 1044 7.89 25.88 -8.01
C ASN A 1044 8.97 24.82 -8.29
N GLN A 1045 10.23 25.24 -8.42
CA GLN A 1045 11.37 24.33 -8.52
C GLN A 1045 12.49 24.83 -7.60
N THR A 1046 13.12 23.88 -6.92
CA THR A 1046 14.24 24.11 -6.02
C THR A 1046 15.41 23.24 -6.45
N GLU A 1047 16.58 23.84 -6.58
CA GLU A 1047 17.85 23.14 -6.79
C GLU A 1047 18.75 23.31 -5.57
N ASN A 1048 19.41 22.23 -5.17
CA ASN A 1048 20.31 22.21 -4.02
C ASN A 1048 21.76 22.14 -4.50
N ILE A 1049 22.57 23.08 -4.04
CA ILE A 1049 24.02 23.11 -4.28
C ILE A 1049 24.71 22.64 -3.00
N TYR A 1050 25.35 21.48 -3.08
CA TYR A 1050 26.13 20.87 -2.02
C TYR A 1050 27.57 21.40 -2.07
N VAL A 1051 27.98 22.00 -0.96
CA VAL A 1051 29.36 22.45 -0.75
C VAL A 1051 29.96 21.60 0.37
N PRO A 1052 30.90 20.70 0.07
CA PRO A 1052 31.39 19.69 1.02
C PRO A 1052 32.12 20.33 2.21
N TRP A 1053 32.17 19.64 3.36
CA TRP A 1053 33.00 20.03 4.51
C TRP A 1053 34.40 19.41 4.44
N ASP A 1054 35.05 19.44 3.28
CA ASP A 1054 36.38 18.84 3.06
C ASP A 1054 37.45 19.42 4.01
N ASN A 1055 37.31 20.69 4.40
CA ASN A 1055 38.13 21.39 5.38
C ASN A 1055 38.00 20.85 6.83
N LYS A 1056 37.11 19.88 7.08
CA LYS A 1056 36.95 19.18 8.37
C LYS A 1056 37.35 17.70 8.30
N ASN A 1057 37.71 17.19 7.11
CA ASN A 1057 38.04 15.78 6.95
C ASN A 1057 39.46 15.47 7.43
N LEU A 1058 39.58 14.52 8.35
CA LEU A 1058 40.87 13.92 8.69
C LEU A 1058 41.21 12.82 7.69
N GLN A 1059 42.46 12.79 7.23
CA GLN A 1059 43.00 11.72 6.40
C GLN A 1059 43.54 10.63 7.31
N ILE A 1060 42.89 9.46 7.33
CA ILE A 1060 43.25 8.33 8.17
C ILE A 1060 43.70 7.18 7.27
N SER A 1061 44.88 6.62 7.52
CA SER A 1061 45.41 5.47 6.77
C SER A 1061 46.17 4.50 7.67
N PHE A 1062 46.18 3.22 7.33
CA PHE A 1062 47.09 2.25 7.96
C PHE A 1062 48.45 2.26 7.26
N GLU A 1063 49.51 2.45 8.04
CA GLU A 1063 50.89 2.27 7.56
C GLU A 1063 51.30 0.78 7.61
N SER A 1064 50.71 0.02 8.54
CA SER A 1064 50.84 -1.43 8.64
C SER A 1064 49.49 -2.05 8.99
N PHE A 1065 49.00 -2.96 8.15
CA PHE A 1065 47.80 -3.76 8.39
C PHE A 1065 47.90 -5.15 7.75
N ARG A 1066 47.64 -6.19 8.53
CA ARG A 1066 47.58 -7.58 8.06
C ARG A 1066 46.15 -8.10 8.23
N ASN A 1067 45.57 -8.58 7.13
CA ASN A 1067 44.18 -9.01 7.06
C ASN A 1067 43.94 -10.47 7.49
N LEU A 1068 44.99 -11.29 7.65
CA LEU A 1068 44.91 -12.69 8.08
C LEU A 1068 45.88 -12.94 9.23
N LEU A 1069 45.35 -13.47 10.35
CA LEU A 1069 46.09 -13.71 11.59
C LEU A 1069 45.77 -15.11 12.13
N PHE A 1070 46.77 -15.75 12.75
CA PHE A 1070 46.55 -16.98 13.51
C PHE A 1070 45.95 -16.68 14.90
N PRO A 1071 45.12 -17.56 15.47
CA PRO A 1071 44.65 -17.42 16.85
C PRO A 1071 45.83 -17.26 17.84
N GLY A 1072 45.79 -16.21 18.67
CA GLY A 1072 46.84 -15.92 19.65
C GLY A 1072 48.09 -15.22 19.10
N GLN A 1073 48.17 -14.93 17.80
CA GLN A 1073 49.27 -14.18 17.20
C GLN A 1073 49.30 -12.73 17.72
N LYS A 1074 50.50 -12.24 18.09
CA LYS A 1074 50.73 -10.82 18.41
C LYS A 1074 50.91 -10.02 17.13
N GLU A 1075 50.24 -8.88 17.02
CA GLU A 1075 50.26 -8.01 15.83
C GLU A 1075 50.26 -6.53 16.25
N THR A 1076 50.89 -5.67 15.42
CA THR A 1076 50.91 -4.22 15.63
C THR A 1076 50.38 -3.51 14.40
N TRP A 1077 49.29 -2.75 14.56
CA TRP A 1077 48.75 -1.89 13.51
C TRP A 1077 49.15 -0.43 13.77
N THR A 1078 49.70 0.21 12.75
CA THR A 1078 50.11 1.63 12.81
C THR A 1078 49.12 2.46 11.99
N VAL A 1079 48.55 3.49 12.62
CA VAL A 1079 47.57 4.41 12.00
C VAL A 1079 48.19 5.80 11.87
N SER A 1080 48.20 6.33 10.64
CA SER A 1080 48.58 7.70 10.32
C SER A 1080 47.33 8.58 10.27
N ILE A 1081 47.38 9.74 10.93
CA ILE A 1081 46.27 10.71 10.94
C ILE A 1081 46.83 12.08 10.56
N LYS A 1082 46.30 12.65 9.48
CA LYS A 1082 46.68 13.98 8.98
C LYS A 1082 45.45 14.86 8.84
N GLY A 1083 45.65 16.17 8.95
CA GLY A 1083 44.62 17.16 8.66
C GLY A 1083 44.33 17.27 7.16
N PRO A 1084 43.32 18.08 6.77
CA PRO A 1084 42.92 18.27 5.38
C PRO A 1084 44.06 18.74 4.46
N ASN A 1085 45.03 19.50 4.97
CA ASN A 1085 46.19 20.01 4.22
C ASN A 1085 47.45 19.15 4.45
N SER A 1086 47.29 17.89 4.85
CA SER A 1086 48.36 16.95 5.18
C SER A 1086 49.24 17.33 6.37
N GLU A 1087 48.81 18.28 7.20
CA GLU A 1087 49.47 18.70 8.42
C GLU A 1087 49.30 17.67 9.55
N SER A 1088 50.28 17.58 10.45
CA SER A 1088 50.15 16.75 11.66
C SER A 1088 49.14 17.37 12.62
N VAL A 1089 48.18 16.58 13.07
CA VAL A 1089 47.13 17.00 13.99
C VAL A 1089 47.16 16.18 15.27
N ALA A 1090 46.93 16.82 16.43
CA ALA A 1090 46.71 16.11 17.68
C ALA A 1090 45.29 15.53 17.68
N ALA A 1091 45.16 14.21 17.73
CA ALA A 1091 43.89 13.50 17.69
C ALA A 1091 43.75 12.49 18.84
N GLU A 1092 42.52 12.24 19.27
CA GLU A 1092 42.18 11.07 20.09
C GLU A 1092 41.60 9.99 19.17
N VAL A 1093 42.07 8.75 19.33
CA VAL A 1093 41.64 7.61 18.51
C VAL A 1093 40.79 6.67 19.36
N LEU A 1094 39.62 6.27 18.83
CA LEU A 1094 38.82 5.17 19.33
C LEU A 1094 38.88 4.04 18.30
N ALA A 1095 39.38 2.87 18.71
CA ALA A 1095 39.36 1.65 17.91
C ALA A 1095 38.48 0.61 18.61
N TYR A 1096 37.72 -0.16 17.84
CA TYR A 1096 36.92 -1.28 18.32
C TYR A 1096 37.05 -2.47 17.35
N MET A 1097 36.88 -3.67 17.88
CA MET A 1097 37.01 -4.93 17.16
C MET A 1097 36.01 -5.92 17.75
N TYR A 1098 35.14 -6.48 16.92
CA TYR A 1098 34.14 -7.47 17.33
C TYR A 1098 33.96 -8.53 16.23
N ASP A 1099 33.31 -9.64 16.59
CA ASP A 1099 33.02 -10.76 15.70
C ASP A 1099 31.96 -10.36 14.66
N ARG A 1100 32.33 -10.36 13.37
CA ARG A 1100 31.47 -9.96 12.25
C ARG A 1100 30.17 -10.79 12.16
N SER A 1101 30.15 -12.02 12.67
CA SER A 1101 28.93 -12.84 12.70
C SER A 1101 27.78 -12.20 13.49
N LEU A 1102 28.08 -11.22 14.37
CA LEU A 1102 27.07 -10.50 15.14
C LEU A 1102 26.24 -9.52 14.30
N ASP A 1103 26.77 -9.02 13.18
CA ASP A 1103 26.05 -8.09 12.30
C ASP A 1103 24.84 -8.74 11.62
N PHE A 1104 24.82 -10.08 11.53
CA PHE A 1104 23.66 -10.84 11.09
C PHE A 1104 22.43 -10.59 11.96
N PHE A 1105 22.61 -10.48 13.28
CA PHE A 1105 21.52 -10.22 14.21
C PHE A 1105 21.20 -8.74 14.32
N THR A 1106 22.23 -7.90 14.37
CA THR A 1106 22.10 -6.45 14.47
C THR A 1106 23.36 -5.80 13.93
N ALA A 1107 23.26 -5.15 12.77
CA ALA A 1107 24.36 -4.40 12.19
C ALA A 1107 24.86 -3.33 13.17
N HIS A 1108 26.16 -3.32 13.44
CA HIS A 1108 26.75 -2.31 14.30
C HIS A 1108 26.86 -0.96 13.58
N ASN A 1109 26.25 0.07 14.16
CA ASN A 1109 26.29 1.43 13.66
C ASN A 1109 26.83 2.35 14.75
N TYR A 1110 27.68 3.30 14.36
CA TYR A 1110 28.31 4.25 15.28
C TYR A 1110 27.93 5.70 14.90
N PRO A 1111 27.79 6.60 15.88
CA PRO A 1111 27.60 8.01 15.59
C PRO A 1111 28.80 8.60 14.83
N SER A 1112 28.54 9.30 13.73
CA SER A 1112 29.59 10.02 12.99
C SER A 1112 29.67 11.47 13.44
N PRO A 1113 30.82 11.98 13.92
CA PRO A 1113 31.02 13.40 14.19
C PRO A 1113 30.80 14.29 12.96
N SER A 1114 30.94 13.75 11.74
CA SER A 1114 30.64 14.51 10.51
C SER A 1114 29.16 14.92 10.42
N SER A 1115 28.26 14.22 11.13
CA SER A 1115 26.85 14.60 11.21
C SER A 1115 26.59 15.95 11.91
N LEU A 1116 27.55 16.45 12.70
CA LEU A 1116 27.47 17.80 13.29
C LEU A 1116 27.60 18.90 12.24
N PHE A 1117 28.35 18.62 11.18
CA PHE A 1117 28.52 19.54 10.06
C PHE A 1117 27.36 19.34 9.09
N GLY A 1118 26.19 19.81 9.53
CA GLY A 1118 24.93 19.63 8.83
C GLY A 1118 24.90 20.31 7.46
N SER A 1119 23.96 19.84 6.64
CA SER A 1119 23.63 20.55 5.42
C SER A 1119 22.90 21.85 5.77
N LYS A 1120 23.26 22.92 5.04
CA LYS A 1120 22.58 24.21 5.07
C LYS A 1120 21.61 24.37 3.89
N ILE A 1121 21.39 23.32 3.11
CA ILE A 1121 20.36 23.31 2.07
C ILE A 1121 18.97 23.23 2.73
N GLY A 1122 17.97 23.79 2.05
CA GLY A 1122 16.59 23.79 2.48
C GLY A 1122 15.90 25.10 2.10
N THR A 1123 14.63 24.96 1.73
CA THR A 1123 13.73 26.09 1.48
C THR A 1123 12.44 25.86 2.27
N PRO A 1124 11.79 26.91 2.81
CA PRO A 1124 10.45 26.78 3.37
C PRO A 1124 9.49 26.24 2.29
N TYR A 1125 8.45 25.52 2.67
CA TYR A 1125 7.44 25.11 1.70
C TYR A 1125 6.70 26.34 1.15
N LEU A 1126 6.32 26.30 -0.13
CA LEU A 1126 5.47 27.32 -0.76
C LEU A 1126 4.06 26.76 -0.89
N ARG A 1127 3.07 27.50 -0.39
CA ARG A 1127 1.64 27.20 -0.56
C ARG A 1127 1.01 28.13 -1.58
N SER A 1128 -0.04 27.66 -2.23
CA SER A 1128 -0.94 28.48 -3.03
C SER A 1128 -2.39 28.19 -2.63
N ASN A 1129 -3.27 29.17 -2.79
CA ASN A 1129 -4.70 28.98 -2.58
C ASN A 1129 -5.42 28.38 -3.80
N ILE A 1130 -4.67 28.05 -4.86
CA ILE A 1130 -5.16 27.27 -5.99
C ILE A 1130 -5.41 25.85 -5.49
N SER A 1131 -6.66 25.43 -5.47
CA SER A 1131 -7.07 24.13 -4.93
C SER A 1131 -8.03 23.41 -5.86
N LEU A 1132 -8.12 22.10 -5.67
CA LEU A 1132 -9.15 21.26 -6.28
C LEU A 1132 -10.40 21.28 -5.39
N ALA A 1133 -11.52 21.73 -5.93
CA ALA A 1133 -12.81 21.69 -5.28
C ALA A 1133 -13.54 20.39 -5.62
N TYR A 1134 -13.82 19.59 -4.58
CA TYR A 1134 -14.65 18.39 -4.68
C TYR A 1134 -16.12 18.76 -4.49
N PHE A 1135 -17.00 18.06 -5.21
CA PHE A 1135 -18.44 18.23 -5.05
C PHE A 1135 -18.97 17.31 -3.96
N SER A 1136 -19.80 17.86 -3.08
CA SER A 1136 -20.50 17.10 -2.05
C SER A 1136 -21.84 16.60 -2.56
N HIS A 1137 -22.22 15.38 -2.16
CA HIS A 1137 -23.54 14.82 -2.42
C HIS A 1137 -24.56 15.55 -1.54
N ILE A 1138 -25.39 16.40 -2.15
CA ILE A 1138 -26.44 17.13 -1.41
C ILE A 1138 -27.64 16.21 -1.20
N TYR A 1139 -28.01 15.49 -2.25
CA TYR A 1139 -29.09 14.51 -2.20
C TYR A 1139 -28.77 13.34 -3.13
N GLU A 1140 -29.05 12.13 -2.64
CA GLU A 1140 -28.95 10.89 -3.39
C GLU A 1140 -30.06 9.96 -2.88
N HIS A 1141 -31.28 10.16 -3.39
CA HIS A 1141 -32.44 9.39 -2.97
C HIS A 1141 -33.16 8.83 -4.20
N GLN A 1142 -33.29 7.50 -4.28
CA GLN A 1142 -34.08 6.76 -5.29
C GLN A 1142 -33.83 7.14 -6.76
N TRP A 1143 -32.73 7.83 -7.09
CA TRP A 1143 -32.40 8.20 -8.48
C TRP A 1143 -32.33 6.96 -9.36
N HIS A 1144 -31.73 5.88 -8.86
CA HIS A 1144 -31.82 4.55 -9.43
C HIS A 1144 -32.09 3.52 -8.34
N VAL A 1145 -33.22 2.84 -8.43
CA VAL A 1145 -33.55 1.70 -7.55
C VAL A 1145 -33.10 0.45 -8.27
N LEU A 1146 -32.08 -0.20 -7.74
CA LEU A 1146 -31.69 -1.52 -8.21
C LEU A 1146 -32.79 -2.53 -7.85
N PRO A 1147 -33.06 -3.51 -8.73
CA PRO A 1147 -34.01 -4.57 -8.41
C PRO A 1147 -33.51 -5.31 -7.17
N GLY A 1148 -34.38 -5.51 -6.19
CA GLY A 1148 -34.01 -6.27 -5.00
C GLY A 1148 -33.60 -7.70 -5.37
N TYR A 1149 -32.53 -8.20 -4.76
CA TYR A 1149 -32.21 -9.62 -4.76
C TYR A 1149 -31.90 -10.07 -3.33
N VAL A 1150 -32.17 -11.34 -3.04
CA VAL A 1150 -31.83 -11.93 -1.74
C VAL A 1150 -30.34 -12.24 -1.75
N SER A 1151 -29.58 -11.68 -0.81
CA SER A 1151 -28.18 -12.07 -0.60
C SER A 1151 -28.11 -13.55 -0.26
N TRP A 1152 -27.21 -14.27 -0.91
CA TRP A 1152 -27.11 -15.71 -0.79
C TRP A 1152 -26.30 -16.11 0.44
N GLY A 1153 -26.99 -16.60 1.48
CA GLY A 1153 -26.39 -17.19 2.66
C GLY A 1153 -26.29 -18.71 2.52
N GLN A 1154 -25.19 -19.30 3.00
CA GLN A 1154 -25.04 -20.75 3.11
C GLN A 1154 -25.60 -21.27 4.43
N ASP A 1155 -25.82 -22.58 4.51
CA ASP A 1155 -26.21 -23.24 5.75
C ASP A 1155 -25.13 -23.01 6.81
N ARG A 1156 -25.53 -22.75 8.05
CA ARG A 1156 -24.62 -22.56 9.17
C ARG A 1156 -25.23 -23.10 10.45
N PHE A 1157 -24.39 -23.40 11.43
CA PHE A 1157 -24.88 -23.64 12.78
C PHE A 1157 -25.38 -22.34 13.42
N ILE A 1158 -26.46 -22.44 14.17
CA ILE A 1158 -26.99 -21.33 14.97
C ILE A 1158 -25.91 -20.89 15.97
N ALA A 1159 -25.62 -19.60 15.97
CA ALA A 1159 -24.68 -18.96 16.89
C ALA A 1159 -25.40 -17.82 17.62
N PHE A 1160 -25.07 -17.60 18.90
CA PHE A 1160 -25.61 -16.50 19.71
C PHE A 1160 -24.68 -15.28 19.66
N ASP A 1161 -24.27 -14.90 18.44
CA ASP A 1161 -23.30 -13.83 18.21
C ASP A 1161 -24.00 -12.47 18.33
N GLY A 1162 -23.46 -11.58 19.16
CA GLY A 1162 -24.00 -10.22 19.34
C GLY A 1162 -24.25 -9.76 20.78
N TYR A 1163 -23.83 -10.51 21.80
CA TYR A 1163 -23.88 -10.02 23.19
C TYR A 1163 -22.60 -9.21 23.52
N PRO A 1164 -22.67 -7.86 23.59
CA PRO A 1164 -21.56 -7.08 24.14
C PRO A 1164 -21.44 -7.38 25.63
N ILE A 1165 -20.23 -7.73 26.07
CA ILE A 1165 -19.93 -7.87 27.50
C ILE A 1165 -20.09 -6.48 28.15
N GLY A 1166 -21.15 -6.30 28.96
CA GLY A 1166 -21.25 -5.17 29.92
C GLY A 1166 -22.23 -4.03 29.61
N GLY A 1167 -23.46 -4.29 29.17
CA GLY A 1167 -24.49 -3.24 29.07
C GLY A 1167 -25.93 -3.74 29.24
N LEU A 1168 -26.83 -2.88 29.72
CA LEU A 1168 -28.28 -3.12 29.77
C LEU A 1168 -28.78 -3.44 28.34
N GLY A 1169 -29.46 -4.59 28.20
CA GLY A 1169 -29.93 -5.10 26.91
C GLY A 1169 -30.69 -4.06 26.10
N HIS A 1170 -30.22 -3.80 24.88
CA HIS A 1170 -30.97 -3.05 23.89
C HIS A 1170 -32.07 -3.95 23.30
N ARG A 1171 -33.34 -3.57 23.46
CA ARG A 1171 -34.46 -4.11 22.68
C ARG A 1171 -34.26 -3.76 21.21
N GLU A 1172 -34.28 -4.77 20.34
CA GLU A 1172 -34.10 -4.67 18.90
C GLU A 1172 -35.09 -3.70 18.25
N TYR A 1173 -34.56 -2.64 17.65
CA TYR A 1173 -35.10 -2.09 16.41
C TYR A 1173 -34.38 -2.83 15.28
N TYR A 1174 -35.07 -3.74 14.60
CA TYR A 1174 -34.58 -4.32 13.34
C TYR A 1174 -34.40 -3.19 12.31
N ARG A 1175 -33.15 -2.74 12.13
CA ARG A 1175 -32.69 -2.19 10.86
C ARG A 1175 -32.32 -3.38 9.97
N THR A 1176 -33.20 -3.71 9.03
CA THR A 1176 -32.82 -4.43 7.82
C THR A 1176 -31.81 -3.56 7.04
N GLY A 1177 -30.52 -3.81 7.22
CA GLY A 1177 -29.46 -3.39 6.30
C GLY A 1177 -29.12 -4.59 5.41
N ASN A 1178 -29.24 -4.53 4.08
CA ASN A 1178 -28.29 -3.87 3.18
C ASN A 1178 -26.84 -4.05 3.66
N SER A 1179 -26.26 -5.19 3.30
CA SER A 1179 -24.82 -5.42 3.27
C SER A 1179 -24.24 -4.80 2.00
N PHE A 1180 -23.23 -3.95 2.16
CA PHE A 1180 -22.28 -3.57 1.11
C PHE A 1180 -21.41 -4.75 0.68
#